data_AF-A0A5D3B7N1-F1
#
_entry.id   AF-A0A5D3B7N1-F1
#
_cell.length_a   1.000
_cell.length_b   1.000
_cell.length_c   1.000
_cell.angle_alpha   90.00
_cell.angle_beta   90.00
_cell.angle_gamma   90.00
#
_symmetry.space_group_name_H-M   'P 1'
#
loop_
_entity.id
_entity.type
_entity.pdbx_description
1 polymer ?
#
loop_
_entity_poly.entity_id
_entity_poly.type
_entity_poly.pdbx_seq_one_letter_code
_entity_poly.pdbx_strand_id
1 'polypeptide(L)'
;MSANQPSRPVLVAKPIDNVQLDYNGPGPIANYWHLLFDQKSQDLAKAESQIERRDATIKQLQRQIQALPNPSIIDNLQKQLKDLEARHQASKGHDSKIHEWEQYAKKVKQDRNDLRVLFEEKDKKMEEYATQWEQYARQWEQYAMKVKQERNDLRIRLEEKDKKMEEDARATSIANAEAQSLKDENESLKSQLSQIRSSQPAQSITSDFYPAQLSSAKAELLETSAKLSAKLELRRLRLNMDDQVDSLKSDLRKVKRERDERDKEVERLGEDKKRVEAQLAEEEGRCEQLEDLLDASARAHALHYMATVPKTSFDTLQYEHLRAKHEAADWRLKAETRGVELRMKKDEIKELEQRLEVGEEEKNVLGEAFDTMREDGAVLREEIDRLIGASISEQRSDFSIPTLDPLPSASPAIQLALSHSDLLTSHFLPQITSLTSNISSLQSKLSSTTSNLTSSQSSLADLKREHASLHAAHTSLERAHEPCAGIKLELEQSELECALNAKSIEGLREEVAMLKMKAKEDSEGMKRANDCVMRAKVAEQSLVEEIDHLREVYLEASTYESLYTALQEEHEILIAREQAAVQETEDIARQNAELAGHTNEVQKISYVEGLRREMVEVKQELAGTRQMLNISYDKINALEAEIGAYKSLDSGVQGLHLGASGRMKVQRRQPEGGRLTVSRLSKSVAGSRSSRN
;
A
#
# COMPACT_ATOMS: atom_id res chain seq x y z
N MET A 1 7.99 9.08 -53.13
CA MET A 1 7.80 10.12 -54.16
C MET A 1 8.99 10.02 -55.10
N SER A 2 8.73 9.71 -56.37
CA SER A 2 9.73 9.38 -57.38
C SER A 2 10.10 10.65 -58.16
N ALA A 3 11.39 10.95 -58.30
CA ALA A 3 11.87 12.12 -59.03
C ALA A 3 12.83 11.72 -60.17
N ASN A 4 12.35 12.01 -61.38
CA ASN A 4 13.02 12.27 -62.65
C ASN A 4 14.57 12.25 -62.71
N GLN A 5 15.10 11.42 -63.61
CA GLN A 5 16.39 11.61 -64.27
C GLN A 5 16.18 12.13 -65.71
N PRO A 6 17.01 13.06 -66.22
CA PRO A 6 16.96 13.48 -67.61
C PRO A 6 17.87 12.62 -68.52
N SER A 7 17.36 12.35 -69.71
CA SER A 7 17.91 11.53 -70.79
C SER A 7 19.19 12.11 -71.42
N ARG A 8 20.18 11.25 -71.66
CA ARG A 8 21.34 11.52 -72.55
C ARG A 8 20.93 11.49 -74.02
N PRO A 9 21.40 12.41 -74.87
CA PRO A 9 21.26 12.29 -76.33
C PRO A 9 22.33 11.37 -76.93
N VAL A 10 21.88 10.44 -77.76
CA VAL A 10 22.70 9.53 -78.57
C VAL A 10 23.12 10.26 -79.84
N LEU A 11 24.43 10.39 -80.08
CA LEU A 11 25.00 10.87 -81.33
C LEU A 11 24.87 9.78 -82.41
N VAL A 12 23.99 10.03 -83.39
CA VAL A 12 23.83 9.22 -84.60
C VAL A 12 24.91 9.61 -85.60
N ALA A 13 25.79 8.67 -85.93
CA ALA A 13 26.76 8.80 -87.02
C ALA A 13 26.03 8.83 -88.38
N LYS A 14 26.33 9.83 -89.21
CA LYS A 14 25.89 9.89 -90.61
C LYS A 14 26.78 8.99 -91.48
N PRO A 15 26.22 8.16 -92.38
CA PRO A 15 26.98 7.37 -93.33
C PRO A 15 27.49 8.24 -94.48
N ILE A 16 28.67 7.86 -94.98
CA ILE A 16 29.37 8.43 -96.12
C ILE A 16 28.77 7.81 -97.39
N ASP A 17 28.07 8.61 -98.19
CA ASP A 17 27.54 8.18 -99.47
C ASP A 17 28.63 8.15 -100.55
N ASN A 18 28.72 6.98 -101.20
CA ASN A 18 29.52 6.68 -102.37
C ASN A 18 29.14 7.58 -103.55
N VAL A 19 30.10 8.35 -104.07
CA VAL A 19 29.97 9.02 -105.36
C VAL A 19 30.57 8.13 -106.44
N GLN A 20 29.71 7.64 -107.33
CA GLN A 20 30.05 6.91 -108.55
C GLN A 20 30.82 7.80 -109.54
N LEU A 21 31.88 7.24 -110.11
CA LEU A 21 32.64 7.77 -111.23
C LEU A 21 32.03 7.27 -112.54
N ASP A 22 31.42 8.16 -113.31
CA ASP A 22 31.11 7.94 -114.73
C ASP A 22 32.19 8.60 -115.60
N TYR A 23 32.93 7.74 -116.31
CA TYR A 23 33.87 8.09 -117.38
C TYR A 23 33.22 7.72 -118.71
N ASN A 24 33.09 8.66 -119.64
CA ASN A 24 33.36 8.46 -121.08
C ASN A 24 32.93 9.68 -121.93
N GLY A 25 33.90 10.30 -122.59
CA GLY A 25 33.67 11.30 -123.64
C GLY A 25 34.98 11.98 -124.06
N PRO A 26 35.54 11.66 -125.25
CA PRO A 26 36.87 12.13 -125.63
C PRO A 26 36.82 13.41 -126.49
N GLY A 27 37.73 14.34 -126.16
CA GLY A 27 38.31 15.32 -127.09
C GLY A 27 37.92 16.80 -126.84
N PRO A 28 38.72 17.78 -127.32
CA PRO A 28 40.14 17.78 -127.68
C PRO A 28 40.99 18.64 -126.73
N ILE A 29 42.14 18.09 -126.39
CA ILE A 29 43.20 18.63 -125.52
C ILE A 29 43.93 19.74 -126.30
N ALA A 30 43.59 21.00 -126.06
CA ALA A 30 44.45 22.14 -126.44
C ALA A 30 44.16 23.43 -125.66
N ASN A 31 42.90 23.68 -125.25
CA ASN A 31 42.54 24.86 -124.43
C ASN A 31 42.47 24.58 -122.92
N TYR A 32 42.65 23.32 -122.51
CA TYR A 32 42.59 22.93 -121.11
C TYR A 32 43.84 23.37 -120.33
N TRP A 33 45.02 23.43 -120.95
CA TRP A 33 46.25 23.75 -120.22
C TRP A 33 46.38 25.22 -119.83
N HIS A 34 45.89 26.17 -120.64
CA HIS A 34 45.87 27.58 -120.25
C HIS A 34 44.83 27.87 -119.19
N LEU A 35 43.61 27.33 -119.34
CA LEU A 35 42.57 27.47 -118.33
C LEU A 35 42.98 26.82 -117.01
N LEU A 36 43.64 25.66 -117.05
CA LEU A 36 44.10 24.95 -115.85
C LEU A 36 45.32 25.62 -115.19
N PHE A 37 46.15 26.32 -115.96
CA PHE A 37 47.26 27.10 -115.41
C PHE A 37 46.76 28.39 -114.74
N ASP A 38 45.83 29.11 -115.36
CA ASP A 38 45.20 30.29 -114.75
C ASP A 38 44.32 29.92 -113.55
N GLN A 39 43.61 28.79 -113.62
CA GLN A 39 42.86 28.22 -112.50
C GLN A 39 43.80 27.84 -111.36
N LYS A 40 44.91 27.13 -111.64
CA LYS A 40 45.89 26.80 -110.60
C LYS A 40 46.58 28.03 -110.03
N SER A 41 46.87 29.04 -110.83
CA SER A 41 47.45 30.31 -110.37
C SER A 41 46.47 31.07 -109.46
N GLN A 42 45.19 31.13 -109.82
CA GLN A 42 44.14 31.66 -108.94
C GLN A 42 43.95 30.84 -107.67
N ASP A 43 44.01 29.52 -107.76
CA ASP A 43 43.85 28.64 -106.61
C ASP A 43 45.06 28.74 -105.67
N LEU A 44 46.26 28.96 -106.21
CA LEU A 44 47.48 29.20 -105.43
C LEU A 44 47.43 30.56 -104.73
N ALA A 45 47.01 31.62 -105.43
CA ALA A 45 46.80 32.94 -104.83
C ALA A 45 45.70 32.94 -103.75
N LYS A 46 44.62 32.15 -103.96
CA LYS A 46 43.58 31.95 -102.93
C LYS A 46 44.11 31.16 -101.74
N ALA A 47 44.95 30.14 -101.98
CA ALA A 47 45.57 29.35 -100.92
C ALA A 47 46.55 30.21 -100.09
N GLU A 48 47.37 31.03 -100.74
CA GLU A 48 48.27 31.97 -100.07
C GLU A 48 47.49 33.01 -99.25
N SER A 49 46.43 33.60 -99.81
CA SER A 49 45.57 34.51 -99.04
C SER A 49 44.85 33.82 -97.87
N GLN A 50 44.47 32.54 -98.01
CA GLN A 50 43.93 31.76 -96.89
C GLN A 50 44.97 31.46 -95.83
N ILE A 51 46.21 31.19 -96.22
CA ILE A 51 47.33 30.96 -95.29
C ILE A 51 47.64 32.25 -94.54
N GLU A 52 47.75 33.39 -95.22
CA GLU A 52 47.97 34.69 -94.56
C GLU A 52 46.83 35.05 -93.60
N ARG A 53 45.56 34.81 -93.99
CA ARG A 53 44.43 35.01 -93.07
C ARG A 53 44.53 34.08 -91.87
N ARG A 54 44.89 32.80 -92.07
CA ARG A 54 45.09 31.85 -90.97
C ARG A 54 46.23 32.30 -90.06
N ASP A 55 47.35 32.73 -90.60
CA ASP A 55 48.50 33.20 -89.82
C ASP A 55 48.19 34.50 -89.06
N ALA A 56 47.45 35.42 -89.67
CA ALA A 56 46.95 36.60 -88.98
C ALA A 56 45.99 36.23 -87.85
N THR A 57 45.11 35.25 -88.06
CA THR A 57 44.18 34.74 -87.04
C THR A 57 44.93 34.03 -85.92
N ILE A 58 45.94 33.23 -86.24
CA ILE A 58 46.80 32.54 -85.26
C ILE A 58 47.56 33.57 -84.42
N LYS A 59 48.16 34.60 -85.04
CA LYS A 59 48.83 35.68 -84.31
C LYS A 59 47.86 36.46 -83.44
N GLN A 60 46.64 36.72 -83.90
CA GLN A 60 45.60 37.38 -83.11
C GLN A 60 45.17 36.51 -81.92
N LEU A 61 44.95 35.22 -82.13
CA LEU A 61 44.61 34.26 -81.06
C LEU A 61 45.77 34.10 -80.07
N GLN A 62 47.02 34.06 -80.52
CA GLN A 62 48.20 34.02 -79.64
C GLN A 62 48.32 35.29 -78.79
N ARG A 63 48.05 36.47 -79.37
CA ARG A 63 47.98 37.73 -78.59
C ARG A 63 46.83 37.73 -77.60
N GLN A 64 45.67 37.18 -77.97
CA GLN A 64 44.53 37.04 -77.06
C GLN A 64 44.83 36.04 -75.93
N ILE A 65 45.52 34.93 -76.21
CA ILE A 65 45.95 33.95 -75.20
C ILE A 65 47.01 34.55 -74.27
N GLN A 66 47.94 35.35 -74.78
CA GLN A 66 48.92 36.08 -73.96
C GLN A 66 48.29 37.25 -73.18
N ALA A 67 47.15 37.77 -73.64
CA ALA A 67 46.35 38.79 -72.94
C ALA A 67 45.28 38.19 -72.00
N LEU A 68 45.15 36.86 -71.92
CA LEU A 68 44.34 36.24 -70.87
C LEU A 68 44.99 36.54 -69.52
N PRO A 69 44.18 36.88 -68.50
CA PRO A 69 44.69 37.39 -67.25
C PRO A 69 45.43 36.26 -66.53
N ASN A 70 46.60 36.60 -65.97
CA ASN A 70 47.60 35.78 -65.25
C ASN A 70 47.20 34.31 -64.98
N PRO A 71 48.08 33.33 -65.23
CA PRO A 71 47.83 31.92 -64.87
C PRO A 71 47.39 31.73 -63.40
N SER A 72 47.71 32.68 -62.52
CA SER A 72 47.20 32.73 -61.14
C SER A 72 45.67 32.81 -61.02
N ILE A 73 44.94 33.38 -61.98
CA ILE A 73 43.46 33.47 -61.94
C ILE A 73 42.84 32.14 -62.33
N ILE A 74 43.42 31.44 -63.32
CA ILE A 74 43.00 30.09 -63.69
C ILE A 74 43.26 29.13 -62.52
N ASP A 75 44.43 29.23 -61.88
CA ASP A 75 44.75 28.43 -60.70
C ASP A 75 43.82 28.75 -59.52
N ASN A 76 43.44 30.02 -59.34
CA ASN A 76 42.51 30.42 -58.28
C ASN A 76 41.09 29.92 -58.54
N LEU A 77 40.62 29.95 -59.79
CA LEU A 77 39.33 29.39 -60.18
C LEU A 77 39.31 27.86 -60.06
N GLN A 78 40.39 27.18 -60.43
CA GLN A 78 40.53 25.74 -60.21
C GLN A 78 40.54 25.39 -58.72
N LYS A 79 41.21 26.19 -57.89
CA LYS A 79 41.19 26.04 -56.44
C LYS A 79 39.78 26.26 -55.87
N GLN A 80 39.08 27.30 -56.30
CA GLN A 80 37.70 27.55 -55.90
C GLN A 80 36.73 26.44 -56.32
N LEU A 81 36.92 25.89 -57.52
CA LEU A 81 36.09 24.80 -58.03
C LEU A 81 36.34 23.51 -57.24
N LYS A 82 37.60 23.22 -56.90
CA LYS A 82 37.97 22.10 -56.02
C LYS A 82 37.46 22.29 -54.58
N ASP A 83 37.50 23.51 -54.06
CA ASP A 83 36.90 23.84 -52.75
C ASP A 83 35.37 23.69 -52.77
N LEU A 84 34.70 24.09 -53.86
CA LEU A 84 33.25 23.89 -54.02
C LEU A 84 32.88 22.42 -54.15
N GLU A 85 33.66 21.62 -54.88
CA GLU A 85 33.48 20.17 -54.96
C GLU A 85 33.70 19.50 -53.60
N ALA A 86 34.73 19.92 -52.85
CA ALA A 86 34.98 19.43 -51.49
C ALA A 86 33.83 19.80 -50.53
N ARG A 87 33.30 21.03 -50.62
CA ARG A 87 32.12 21.44 -49.84
C ARG A 87 30.87 20.67 -50.25
N HIS A 88 30.68 20.39 -51.53
CA HIS A 88 29.55 19.59 -52.00
C HIS A 88 29.66 18.11 -51.57
N GLN A 89 30.86 17.54 -51.58
CA GLN A 89 31.09 16.20 -51.02
C GLN A 89 30.90 16.17 -49.50
N ALA A 90 31.33 17.20 -48.77
CA ALA A 90 31.03 17.35 -47.34
C ALA A 90 29.51 17.50 -47.11
N SER A 91 28.79 18.16 -48.02
CA SER A 91 27.34 18.28 -47.98
C SER A 91 26.60 16.95 -48.16
N LYS A 92 27.17 15.97 -48.87
CA LYS A 92 26.60 14.61 -48.90
C LYS A 92 26.64 13.93 -47.53
N GLY A 93 27.53 14.37 -46.64
CA GLY A 93 27.49 13.99 -45.23
C GLY A 93 26.23 14.50 -44.51
N HIS A 94 25.64 15.61 -44.96
CA HIS A 94 24.34 16.07 -44.44
C HIS A 94 23.19 15.18 -44.89
N ASP A 95 23.21 14.62 -46.10
CA ASP A 95 22.17 13.68 -46.56
C ASP A 95 22.14 12.40 -45.71
N SER A 96 23.31 11.89 -45.31
CA SER A 96 23.39 10.75 -44.38
C SER A 96 22.79 11.08 -43.02
N LYS A 97 23.08 12.27 -42.49
CA LYS A 97 22.49 12.74 -41.23
C LYS A 97 20.97 12.93 -41.37
N ILE A 98 20.50 13.54 -42.46
CA ILE A 98 19.06 13.69 -42.72
C ILE A 98 18.38 12.33 -42.73
N HIS A 99 18.99 11.31 -43.36
CA HIS A 99 18.46 9.96 -43.35
C HIS A 99 18.42 9.33 -41.94
N GLU A 100 19.46 9.52 -41.13
CA GLU A 100 19.48 9.11 -39.72
C GLU A 100 18.37 9.79 -38.91
N TRP A 101 18.17 11.10 -39.10
CA TRP A 101 17.09 11.85 -38.45
C TRP A 101 15.71 11.39 -38.90
N GLU A 102 15.52 11.05 -40.17
CA GLU A 102 14.27 10.46 -40.66
C GLU A 102 13.99 9.08 -40.07
N GLN A 103 15.01 8.24 -39.92
CA GLN A 103 14.89 6.94 -39.25
C GLN A 103 14.56 7.12 -37.76
N TYR A 104 15.22 8.06 -37.09
CA TYR A 104 14.94 8.40 -35.70
C TYR A 104 13.52 8.93 -35.52
N ALA A 105 13.06 9.85 -36.38
CA ALA A 105 11.70 10.37 -36.36
C ALA A 105 10.64 9.27 -36.59
N LYS A 106 10.92 8.31 -37.49
CA LYS A 106 10.06 7.12 -37.67
C LYS A 106 10.00 6.27 -36.41
N LYS A 107 11.15 6.02 -35.78
CA LYS A 107 11.24 5.25 -34.52
C LYS A 107 10.46 5.94 -33.39
N VAL A 108 10.65 7.22 -33.17
CA VAL A 108 9.91 8.00 -32.16
C VAL A 108 8.40 7.98 -32.43
N LYS A 109 7.98 8.06 -33.71
CA LYS A 109 6.57 7.95 -34.08
C LYS A 109 6.00 6.56 -33.80
N GLN A 110 6.79 5.51 -34.00
CA GLN A 110 6.42 4.14 -33.68
C GLN A 110 6.32 3.94 -32.16
N ASP A 111 7.34 4.33 -31.40
CA ASP A 111 7.35 4.26 -29.93
C ASP A 111 6.16 5.01 -29.31
N ARG A 112 5.80 6.18 -29.88
CA ARG A 112 4.62 6.94 -29.45
C ARG A 112 3.31 6.19 -29.70
N ASN A 113 3.19 5.48 -30.83
CA ASN A 113 2.01 4.68 -31.13
C ASN A 113 1.93 3.45 -30.24
N ASP A 114 3.06 2.79 -29.96
CA ASP A 114 3.13 1.64 -29.07
C ASP A 114 2.75 2.03 -27.63
N LEU A 115 3.24 3.17 -27.15
CA LEU A 115 2.83 3.75 -25.86
C LEU A 115 1.34 4.06 -25.83
N ARG A 116 0.78 4.62 -26.91
CA ARG A 116 -0.67 4.89 -27.00
C ARG A 116 -1.49 3.60 -26.87
N VAL A 117 -1.10 2.52 -27.55
CA VAL A 117 -1.77 1.22 -27.44
C VAL A 117 -1.68 0.67 -26.02
N LEU A 118 -0.53 0.80 -25.35
CA LEU A 118 -0.36 0.39 -23.96
C LEU A 118 -1.24 1.20 -22.99
N PHE A 119 -1.42 2.50 -23.22
CA PHE A 119 -2.36 3.32 -22.42
C PHE A 119 -3.82 2.90 -22.66
N GLU A 120 -4.22 2.69 -23.91
CA GLU A 120 -5.56 2.22 -24.25
C GLU A 120 -5.86 0.82 -23.64
N GLU A 121 -4.86 -0.06 -23.54
CA GLU A 121 -5.00 -1.36 -22.85
C GLU A 121 -5.13 -1.20 -21.33
N LYS A 122 -4.35 -0.30 -20.72
CA LYS A 122 -4.44 0.01 -19.29
C LYS A 122 -5.78 0.64 -18.92
N ASP A 123 -6.29 1.55 -19.74
CA ASP A 123 -7.60 2.18 -19.53
C ASP A 123 -8.72 1.15 -19.57
N LYS A 124 -8.68 0.21 -20.53
CA LYS A 124 -9.63 -0.93 -20.58
C LYS A 124 -9.55 -1.80 -19.32
N LYS A 125 -8.35 -2.14 -18.85
CA LYS A 125 -8.19 -2.91 -17.61
C LYS A 125 -8.70 -2.16 -16.39
N MET A 126 -8.48 -0.84 -16.32
CA MET A 126 -9.03 0.01 -15.26
C MET A 126 -10.57 0.04 -15.29
N GLU A 127 -11.18 0.10 -16.47
CA GLU A 127 -12.63 0.03 -16.65
C GLU A 127 -13.19 -1.36 -16.25
N GLU A 128 -12.50 -2.45 -16.60
CA GLU A 128 -12.81 -3.81 -16.13
C GLU A 128 -12.74 -3.91 -14.60
N TYR A 129 -11.70 -3.36 -13.97
CA TYR A 129 -11.61 -3.35 -12.50
C TYR A 129 -12.70 -2.49 -11.86
N ALA A 130 -13.06 -1.34 -12.45
CA ALA A 130 -14.14 -0.49 -11.96
C ALA A 130 -15.48 -1.24 -11.99
N THR A 131 -15.79 -1.93 -13.09
CA THR A 131 -17.02 -2.74 -13.19
C THR A 131 -17.02 -3.93 -12.23
N GLN A 132 -15.89 -4.59 -11.99
CA GLN A 132 -15.77 -5.63 -10.97
C GLN A 132 -16.00 -5.08 -9.56
N TRP A 133 -15.44 -3.91 -9.24
CA TRP A 133 -15.66 -3.25 -7.95
C TRP A 133 -17.12 -2.87 -7.74
N GLU A 134 -17.82 -2.36 -8.77
CA GLU A 134 -19.26 -2.11 -8.68
C GLU A 134 -20.08 -3.40 -8.44
N GLN A 135 -19.67 -4.52 -9.06
CA GLN A 135 -20.32 -5.81 -8.81
C GLN A 135 -20.10 -6.29 -7.36
N TYR A 136 -18.87 -6.18 -6.84
CA TYR A 136 -18.59 -6.50 -5.44
C TYR A 136 -19.36 -5.58 -4.48
N ALA A 137 -19.43 -4.29 -4.77
CA ALA A 137 -20.22 -3.34 -3.96
C ALA A 137 -21.70 -3.73 -3.91
N ARG A 138 -22.30 -4.11 -5.05
CA ARG A 138 -23.69 -4.62 -5.09
C ARG A 138 -23.85 -5.93 -4.33
N GLN A 139 -22.89 -6.85 -4.40
CA GLN A 139 -22.93 -8.11 -3.63
C GLN A 139 -22.86 -7.84 -2.13
N TRP A 140 -21.99 -6.93 -1.70
CA TRP A 140 -21.89 -6.51 -0.31
C TRP A 140 -23.16 -5.81 0.19
N GLU A 141 -23.79 -4.97 -0.64
CA GLU A 141 -25.07 -4.34 -0.31
C GLU A 141 -26.19 -5.37 -0.14
N GLN A 142 -26.27 -6.38 -1.02
CA GLN A 142 -27.20 -7.49 -0.88
C GLN A 142 -26.93 -8.32 0.38
N TYR A 143 -25.66 -8.58 0.70
CA TYR A 143 -25.27 -9.29 1.91
C TYR A 143 -25.65 -8.48 3.17
N ALA A 144 -25.37 -7.18 3.18
CA ALA A 144 -25.75 -6.28 4.27
C ALA A 144 -27.27 -6.23 4.47
N MET A 145 -28.06 -6.22 3.37
CA MET A 145 -29.52 -6.32 3.47
C MET A 145 -29.97 -7.66 4.08
N LYS A 146 -29.37 -8.79 3.69
CA LYS A 146 -29.68 -10.11 4.28
C LYS A 146 -29.36 -10.16 5.76
N VAL A 147 -28.18 -9.70 6.17
CA VAL A 147 -27.78 -9.65 7.59
C VAL A 147 -28.71 -8.73 8.38
N LYS A 148 -29.12 -7.58 7.82
CA LYS A 148 -30.09 -6.68 8.45
C LYS A 148 -31.46 -7.34 8.62
N GLN A 149 -31.90 -8.11 7.63
CA GLN A 149 -33.13 -8.88 7.70
C GLN A 149 -33.05 -9.99 8.75
N GLU A 150 -32.00 -10.81 8.74
CA GLU A 150 -31.77 -11.87 9.75
C GLU A 150 -31.69 -11.29 11.17
N ARG A 151 -31.04 -10.13 11.35
CA ARG A 151 -31.00 -9.43 12.64
C ARG A 151 -32.39 -9.00 13.09
N ASN A 152 -33.22 -8.47 12.19
CA ASN A 152 -34.59 -8.10 12.53
C ASN A 152 -35.45 -9.33 12.87
N ASP A 153 -35.28 -10.43 12.14
CA ASP A 153 -35.98 -11.68 12.42
C ASP A 153 -35.57 -12.27 13.78
N LEU A 154 -34.27 -12.22 14.12
CA LEU A 154 -33.76 -12.63 15.43
C LEU A 154 -34.28 -11.73 16.54
N ARG A 155 -34.37 -10.41 16.30
CA ARG A 155 -34.98 -9.47 17.26
C ARG A 155 -36.43 -9.83 17.54
N ILE A 156 -37.24 -10.08 16.51
CA ILE A 156 -38.64 -10.50 16.67
C ILE A 156 -38.72 -11.81 17.48
N ARG A 157 -37.88 -12.81 17.17
CA ARG A 157 -37.84 -14.08 17.93
C ARG A 157 -37.41 -13.91 19.38
N LEU A 158 -36.51 -12.97 19.68
CA LEU A 158 -36.12 -12.64 21.05
C LEU A 158 -37.28 -11.98 21.79
N GLU A 159 -37.93 -10.99 21.18
CA GLU A 159 -39.13 -10.35 21.75
C GLU A 159 -40.26 -11.36 22.01
N GLU A 160 -40.44 -12.36 21.15
CA GLU A 160 -41.38 -13.48 21.37
C GLU A 160 -40.95 -14.41 22.51
N LYS A 161 -39.65 -14.74 22.61
CA LYS A 161 -39.12 -15.53 23.72
C LYS A 161 -39.24 -14.81 25.05
N ASP A 162 -38.97 -13.51 25.09
CA ASP A 162 -39.08 -12.69 26.28
C ASP A 162 -40.54 -12.61 26.74
N LYS A 163 -41.49 -12.41 25.82
CA LYS A 163 -42.93 -12.52 26.13
C LYS A 163 -43.30 -13.88 26.70
N LYS A 164 -42.76 -14.96 26.13
CA LYS A 164 -43.03 -16.32 26.62
C LYS A 164 -42.42 -16.57 28.00
N MET A 165 -41.20 -16.08 28.25
CA MET A 165 -40.59 -16.13 29.58
C MET A 165 -41.36 -15.28 30.59
N GLU A 166 -41.91 -14.12 30.19
CA GLU A 166 -42.81 -13.35 31.04
C GLU A 166 -44.10 -14.12 31.36
N GLU A 167 -44.70 -14.80 30.38
CA GLU A 167 -45.88 -15.64 30.59
C GLU A 167 -45.57 -16.81 31.55
N ASP A 168 -44.44 -17.49 31.37
CA ASP A 168 -43.99 -18.58 32.23
C ASP A 168 -43.62 -18.08 33.64
N ALA A 169 -43.02 -16.89 33.76
CA ALA A 169 -42.73 -16.23 35.03
C ALA A 169 -44.02 -15.82 35.76
N ARG A 170 -45.03 -15.34 35.03
CA ARG A 170 -46.36 -15.07 35.60
C ARG A 170 -47.01 -16.37 36.07
N ALA A 171 -46.96 -17.44 35.28
CA ALA A 171 -47.51 -18.73 35.66
C ALA A 171 -46.83 -19.33 36.90
N THR A 172 -45.50 -19.28 36.98
CA THR A 172 -44.75 -19.73 38.17
C THR A 172 -44.98 -18.83 39.38
N SER A 173 -45.13 -17.52 39.20
CA SER A 173 -45.51 -16.61 40.29
C SER A 173 -46.90 -16.92 40.84
N ILE A 174 -47.87 -17.25 39.97
CA ILE A 174 -49.22 -17.67 40.38
C ILE A 174 -49.15 -18.99 41.15
N ALA A 175 -48.44 -19.99 40.61
CA ALA A 175 -48.27 -21.28 41.27
C ALA A 175 -47.56 -21.17 42.64
N ASN A 176 -46.56 -20.30 42.76
CA ASN A 176 -45.88 -20.04 44.03
C ASN A 176 -46.78 -19.31 45.04
N ALA A 177 -47.63 -18.39 44.58
CA ALA A 177 -48.61 -17.72 45.43
C ALA A 177 -49.67 -18.71 45.94
N GLU A 178 -50.15 -19.62 45.09
CA GLU A 178 -51.05 -20.71 45.49
C GLU A 178 -50.38 -21.67 46.49
N ALA A 179 -49.13 -22.06 46.25
CA ALA A 179 -48.38 -22.91 47.17
C ALA A 179 -48.16 -22.26 48.54
N GLN A 180 -47.93 -20.93 48.56
CA GLN A 180 -47.77 -20.18 49.81
C GLN A 180 -49.12 -20.02 50.53
N SER A 181 -50.21 -19.76 49.81
CA SER A 181 -51.57 -19.76 50.37
C SER A 181 -51.94 -21.10 51.01
N LEU A 182 -51.68 -22.22 50.33
CA LEU A 182 -51.90 -23.56 50.87
C LEU A 182 -51.02 -23.88 52.09
N LYS A 183 -49.84 -23.26 52.17
CA LYS A 183 -48.93 -23.39 53.31
C LYS A 183 -49.45 -22.61 54.52
N ASP A 184 -49.95 -21.40 54.30
CA ASP A 184 -50.52 -20.55 55.34
C ASP A 184 -51.86 -21.12 55.83
N GLU A 185 -52.67 -21.71 54.95
CA GLU A 185 -53.87 -22.48 55.30
C GLU A 185 -53.51 -23.72 56.13
N ASN A 186 -52.43 -24.44 55.77
CA ASN A 186 -51.91 -25.54 56.58
C ASN A 186 -51.44 -25.09 57.96
N GLU A 187 -50.71 -23.97 58.08
CA GLU A 187 -50.28 -23.40 59.36
C GLU A 187 -51.48 -22.98 60.22
N SER A 188 -52.52 -22.41 59.60
CA SER A 188 -53.79 -22.07 60.24
C SER A 188 -54.52 -23.32 60.74
N LEU A 189 -54.68 -24.36 59.91
CA LEU A 189 -55.27 -25.64 60.31
C LEU A 189 -54.47 -26.34 61.40
N LYS A 190 -53.14 -26.23 61.38
CA LYS A 190 -52.25 -26.72 62.45
C LYS A 190 -52.50 -25.97 63.75
N SER A 191 -52.64 -24.65 63.68
CA SER A 191 -52.94 -23.78 64.81
C SER A 191 -54.30 -24.12 65.41
N GLN A 192 -55.32 -24.32 64.58
CA GLN A 192 -56.65 -24.80 64.98
C GLN A 192 -56.61 -26.19 65.60
N LEU A 193 -55.83 -27.13 65.04
CA LEU A 193 -55.61 -28.45 65.61
C LEU A 193 -54.92 -28.38 66.98
N SER A 194 -53.92 -27.51 67.17
CA SER A 194 -53.32 -27.28 68.49
C SER A 194 -54.28 -26.62 69.47
N GLN A 195 -55.20 -25.78 69.00
CA GLN A 195 -56.22 -25.13 69.83
C GLN A 195 -57.29 -26.14 70.29
N ILE A 196 -57.71 -27.06 69.41
CA ILE A 196 -58.58 -28.21 69.73
C ILE A 196 -57.86 -29.18 70.69
N ARG A 197 -56.55 -29.39 70.53
CA ARG A 197 -55.73 -30.19 71.47
C ARG A 197 -55.58 -29.54 72.84
N SER A 198 -55.59 -28.20 72.91
CA SER A 198 -55.50 -27.44 74.17
C SER A 198 -56.83 -27.26 74.90
N SER A 199 -57.96 -27.62 74.28
CA SER A 199 -59.32 -27.46 74.84
C SER A 199 -59.98 -28.78 75.28
N GLN A 200 -59.24 -29.89 75.29
CA GLN A 200 -59.69 -31.13 75.93
C GLN A 200 -59.24 -31.19 77.41
N PRO A 201 -60.17 -31.21 78.39
CA PRO A 201 -59.83 -31.54 79.76
C PRO A 201 -59.43 -33.02 79.82
N ALA A 202 -58.23 -33.27 80.30
CA ALA A 202 -57.73 -34.59 80.65
C ALA A 202 -58.63 -35.22 81.72
N GLN A 203 -59.62 -36.00 81.30
CA GLN A 203 -60.30 -36.95 82.17
C GLN A 203 -59.56 -38.29 82.11
N SER A 204 -58.97 -38.61 83.25
CA SER A 204 -58.47 -39.92 83.64
C SER A 204 -59.57 -40.98 83.53
N ILE A 205 -59.37 -41.98 82.67
CA ILE A 205 -60.03 -43.28 82.80
C ILE A 205 -58.97 -44.38 82.64
N THR A 206 -58.98 -45.22 83.66
CA THR A 206 -58.15 -46.38 83.96
C THR A 206 -58.39 -47.57 83.03
N SER A 207 -57.41 -48.48 83.07
CA SER A 207 -57.52 -49.93 82.87
C SER A 207 -57.54 -50.45 81.43
N ASP A 208 -56.48 -51.20 81.14
CA ASP A 208 -56.36 -52.31 80.20
C ASP A 208 -56.67 -52.05 78.73
N PHE A 209 -55.64 -51.79 77.91
CA PHE A 209 -55.54 -52.31 76.52
C PHE A 209 -54.17 -51.98 75.87
N TYR A 210 -53.18 -52.87 75.99
CA TYR A 210 -51.88 -52.82 75.30
C TYR A 210 -51.97 -53.60 73.97
N PRO A 211 -52.35 -52.96 72.84
CA PRO A 211 -51.41 -52.86 71.71
C PRO A 211 -51.54 -51.56 70.85
N ALA A 212 -52.47 -50.65 71.17
CA ALA A 212 -52.75 -49.45 70.35
C ALA A 212 -51.78 -48.28 70.58
N GLN A 213 -51.17 -48.17 71.78
CA GLN A 213 -50.22 -47.09 72.10
C GLN A 213 -48.87 -47.25 71.38
N LEU A 214 -48.48 -48.47 71.01
CA LEU A 214 -47.25 -48.71 70.23
C LEU A 214 -47.37 -48.26 68.77
N SER A 215 -48.60 -48.27 68.23
CA SER A 215 -48.94 -47.72 66.91
C SER A 215 -48.93 -46.18 66.94
N SER A 216 -49.51 -45.56 67.98
CA SER A 216 -49.50 -44.10 68.13
C SER A 216 -48.09 -43.56 68.36
N ALA A 217 -47.29 -44.20 69.21
CA ALA A 217 -45.90 -43.79 69.44
C ALA A 217 -45.02 -44.01 68.21
N LYS A 218 -45.25 -45.06 67.40
CA LYS A 218 -44.60 -45.23 66.10
C LYS A 218 -45.01 -44.17 65.08
N ALA A 219 -46.28 -43.78 65.06
CA ALA A 219 -46.77 -42.71 64.20
C ALA A 219 -46.15 -41.36 64.57
N GLU A 220 -46.05 -41.05 65.86
CA GLU A 220 -45.39 -39.83 66.36
C GLU A 220 -43.87 -39.84 66.10
N LEU A 221 -43.21 -41.00 66.19
CA LEU A 221 -41.78 -41.14 65.84
C LEU A 221 -41.55 -40.96 64.32
N LEU A 222 -42.44 -41.51 63.49
CA LEU A 222 -42.38 -41.31 62.04
C LEU A 222 -42.65 -39.85 61.66
N GLU A 223 -43.63 -39.20 62.30
CA GLU A 223 -43.96 -37.79 62.06
C GLU A 223 -42.83 -36.84 62.49
N THR A 224 -42.19 -37.12 63.62
CA THR A 224 -41.01 -36.35 64.07
C THR A 224 -39.79 -36.61 63.19
N SER A 225 -39.58 -37.84 62.70
CA SER A 225 -38.54 -38.14 61.72
C SER A 225 -38.78 -37.45 60.37
N ALA A 226 -40.04 -37.38 59.92
CA ALA A 226 -40.43 -36.68 58.70
C ALA A 226 -40.18 -35.17 58.83
N LYS A 227 -40.56 -34.56 59.98
CA LYS A 227 -40.27 -33.15 60.29
C LYS A 227 -38.77 -32.84 60.35
N LEU A 228 -37.97 -33.77 60.89
CA LEU A 228 -36.50 -33.65 60.89
C LEU A 228 -35.90 -33.77 59.50
N SER A 229 -36.40 -34.70 58.66
CA SER A 229 -35.96 -34.83 57.28
C SER A 229 -36.30 -33.57 56.46
N ALA A 230 -37.50 -33.03 56.60
CA ALA A 230 -37.91 -31.79 55.95
C ALA A 230 -37.07 -30.58 56.40
N LYS A 231 -36.72 -30.50 57.70
CA LYS A 231 -35.79 -29.48 58.21
C LYS A 231 -34.37 -29.65 57.64
N LEU A 232 -33.90 -30.87 57.48
CA LEU A 232 -32.59 -31.14 56.88
C LEU A 232 -32.57 -30.79 55.39
N GLU A 233 -33.62 -31.11 54.64
CA GLU A 233 -33.76 -30.71 53.23
C GLU A 233 -33.83 -29.20 53.07
N LEU A 234 -34.60 -28.51 53.92
CA LEU A 234 -34.68 -27.04 53.88
C LEU A 234 -33.35 -26.38 54.23
N ARG A 235 -32.58 -26.99 55.15
CA ARG A 235 -31.20 -26.55 55.45
C ARG A 235 -30.25 -26.82 54.27
N ARG A 236 -30.42 -27.94 53.56
CA ARG A 236 -29.62 -28.30 52.37
C ARG A 236 -29.91 -27.36 51.20
N LEU A 237 -31.17 -27.01 50.97
CA LEU A 237 -31.60 -26.02 49.98
C LEU A 237 -31.03 -24.64 50.29
N ARG A 238 -31.04 -24.21 51.56
CA ARG A 238 -30.41 -22.94 51.97
C ARG A 238 -28.91 -22.93 51.70
N LEU A 239 -28.19 -23.99 52.06
CA LEU A 239 -26.75 -24.10 51.76
C LEU A 239 -26.48 -24.06 50.25
N ASN A 240 -27.28 -24.76 49.43
CA ASN A 240 -27.17 -24.69 47.98
C ASN A 240 -27.43 -23.28 47.44
N MET A 241 -28.40 -22.54 47.99
CA MET A 241 -28.65 -21.16 47.58
C MET A 241 -27.54 -20.21 48.03
N ASP A 242 -26.99 -20.40 49.23
CA ASP A 242 -25.83 -19.63 49.70
C ASP A 242 -24.61 -19.87 48.79
N ASP A 243 -24.36 -21.12 48.40
CA ASP A 243 -23.29 -21.49 47.45
C ASP A 243 -23.52 -20.86 46.06
N GLN A 244 -24.77 -20.85 45.56
CA GLN A 244 -25.13 -20.17 44.30
C GLN A 244 -24.94 -18.66 44.39
N VAL A 245 -25.33 -18.03 45.50
CA VAL A 245 -25.15 -16.60 45.73
C VAL A 245 -23.66 -16.25 45.79
N ASP A 246 -22.84 -17.08 46.43
CA ASP A 246 -21.39 -16.86 46.50
C ASP A 246 -20.70 -17.11 45.15
N SER A 247 -21.17 -18.08 44.36
CA SER A 247 -20.78 -18.25 42.95
C SER A 247 -21.08 -16.99 42.13
N LEU A 248 -22.33 -16.51 42.15
CA LEU A 248 -22.73 -15.32 41.41
C LEU A 248 -21.98 -14.06 41.86
N LYS A 249 -21.68 -13.92 43.16
CA LYS A 249 -20.82 -12.85 43.67
C LYS A 249 -19.39 -12.96 43.15
N SER A 250 -18.86 -14.18 43.01
CA SER A 250 -17.53 -14.41 42.44
C SER A 250 -17.51 -14.02 40.96
N ASP A 251 -18.53 -14.41 40.19
CA ASP A 251 -18.66 -14.07 38.77
C ASP A 251 -18.84 -12.56 38.58
N LEU A 252 -19.66 -11.91 39.40
CA LEU A 252 -19.81 -10.45 39.39
C LEU A 252 -18.47 -9.73 39.65
N ARG A 253 -17.63 -10.25 40.57
CA ARG A 253 -16.28 -9.71 40.78
C ARG A 253 -15.36 -9.96 39.60
N LYS A 254 -15.48 -11.10 38.93
CA LYS A 254 -14.70 -11.41 37.72
C LYS A 254 -15.07 -10.47 36.58
N VAL A 255 -16.36 -10.28 36.30
CA VAL A 255 -16.86 -9.35 35.28
C VAL A 255 -16.44 -7.90 35.60
N LYS A 256 -16.48 -7.48 36.88
CA LYS A 256 -15.96 -6.16 37.27
C LYS A 256 -14.47 -5.99 36.98
N ARG A 257 -13.63 -6.99 37.29
CA ARG A 257 -12.20 -6.93 36.96
C ARG A 257 -11.96 -6.87 35.45
N GLU A 258 -12.66 -7.68 34.67
CA GLU A 258 -12.56 -7.66 33.20
C GLU A 258 -13.02 -6.31 32.61
N ARG A 259 -14.04 -5.67 33.21
CA ARG A 259 -14.45 -4.31 32.83
C ARG A 259 -13.36 -3.28 33.15
N ASP A 260 -12.82 -3.30 34.36
CA ASP A 260 -11.73 -2.39 34.77
C ASP A 260 -10.46 -2.58 33.92
N GLU A 261 -10.17 -3.81 33.48
CA GLU A 261 -9.06 -4.11 32.57
C GLU A 261 -9.31 -3.57 31.17
N ARG A 262 -10.54 -3.73 30.63
CA ARG A 262 -10.93 -3.14 29.33
C ARG A 262 -10.92 -1.62 29.37
N ASP A 263 -11.40 -1.01 30.45
CA ASP A 263 -11.38 0.46 30.61
C ASP A 263 -9.94 1.00 30.60
N LYS A 264 -9.00 0.31 31.27
CA LYS A 264 -7.56 0.63 31.20
C LYS A 264 -6.95 0.41 29.82
N GLU A 265 -7.40 -0.59 29.07
CA GLU A 265 -6.95 -0.83 27.70
C GLU A 265 -7.45 0.27 26.75
N VAL A 266 -8.71 0.68 26.88
CA VAL A 266 -9.28 1.82 26.14
C VAL A 266 -8.53 3.12 26.46
N GLU A 267 -8.18 3.36 27.72
CA GLU A 267 -7.37 4.52 28.11
C GLU A 267 -5.97 4.50 27.45
N ARG A 268 -5.27 3.35 27.49
CA ARG A 268 -3.98 3.17 26.81
C ARG A 268 -4.06 3.37 25.31
N LEU A 269 -5.07 2.79 24.65
CA LEU A 269 -5.29 2.98 23.21
C LEU A 269 -5.62 4.44 22.88
N GLY A 270 -6.30 5.15 23.79
CA GLY A 270 -6.54 6.58 23.68
C GLY A 270 -5.25 7.42 23.74
N GLU A 271 -4.30 7.06 24.62
CA GLU A 271 -2.98 7.68 24.70
C GLU A 271 -2.12 7.38 23.46
N ASP A 272 -2.09 6.12 23.02
CA ASP A 272 -1.37 5.70 21.81
C ASP A 272 -1.90 6.41 20.57
N LYS A 273 -3.23 6.54 20.43
CA LYS A 273 -3.86 7.31 19.36
C LYS A 273 -3.40 8.77 19.38
N LYS A 274 -3.41 9.44 20.55
CA LYS A 274 -2.94 10.83 20.67
C LYS A 274 -1.46 10.95 20.30
N ARG A 275 -0.64 9.96 20.67
CA ARG A 275 0.79 9.91 20.33
C ARG A 275 1.01 9.77 18.83
N VAL A 276 0.26 8.89 18.16
CA VAL A 276 0.32 8.71 16.71
C VAL A 276 -0.20 9.95 15.97
N GLU A 277 -1.30 10.56 16.43
CA GLU A 277 -1.82 11.82 15.85
C GLU A 277 -0.79 12.96 15.99
N ALA A 278 -0.06 13.04 17.11
CA ALA A 278 1.02 14.02 17.29
C ALA A 278 2.24 13.76 16.40
N GLN A 279 2.67 12.49 16.25
CA GLN A 279 3.74 12.12 15.34
C GLN A 279 3.38 12.39 13.87
N LEU A 280 2.13 12.13 13.49
CA LEU A 280 1.65 12.41 12.15
C LEU A 280 1.70 13.92 11.85
N ALA A 281 1.26 14.77 12.79
CA ALA A 281 1.33 16.21 12.63
C ALA A 281 2.78 16.73 12.54
N GLU A 282 3.72 16.14 13.29
CA GLU A 282 5.15 16.48 13.20
C GLU A 282 5.76 16.09 11.84
N GLU A 283 5.43 14.90 11.34
CA GLU A 283 5.89 14.44 10.01
C GLU A 283 5.24 15.21 8.86
N GLU A 284 3.97 15.61 8.97
CA GLU A 284 3.32 16.52 8.03
C GLU A 284 4.05 17.87 7.97
N GLY A 285 4.40 18.44 9.13
CA GLY A 285 5.20 19.67 9.19
C GLY A 285 6.62 19.52 8.63
N ARG A 286 7.27 18.37 8.81
CA ARG A 286 8.57 18.07 8.17
C ARG A 286 8.45 17.96 6.65
N CYS A 287 7.40 17.32 6.14
CA CYS A 287 7.13 17.21 4.71
C CYS A 287 6.95 18.60 4.08
N GLU A 288 6.15 19.48 4.71
CA GLU A 288 5.98 20.86 4.23
C GLU A 288 7.32 21.62 4.16
N GLN A 289 8.16 21.51 5.20
CA GLN A 289 9.49 22.14 5.21
C GLN A 289 10.42 21.60 4.10
N LEU A 290 10.40 20.29 3.86
CA LEU A 290 11.20 19.68 2.80
C LEU A 290 10.72 20.09 1.41
N GLU A 291 9.41 20.23 1.22
CA GLU A 291 8.84 20.74 -0.02
C GLU A 291 9.21 22.21 -0.28
N ASP A 292 9.17 23.06 0.76
CA ASP A 292 9.61 24.45 0.66
C ASP A 292 11.10 24.55 0.30
N LEU A 293 11.94 23.71 0.90
CA LEU A 293 13.37 23.60 0.58
C LEU A 293 13.60 23.10 -0.84
N LEU A 294 12.85 22.09 -1.30
CA LEU A 294 12.91 21.59 -2.68
C LEU A 294 12.46 22.65 -3.68
N ASP A 295 11.38 23.38 -3.43
CA ASP A 295 10.90 24.47 -4.28
C ASP A 295 11.91 25.64 -4.28
N ALA A 296 12.52 25.97 -3.14
CA ALA A 296 13.59 26.98 -3.05
C ALA A 296 14.84 26.55 -3.84
N SER A 297 15.28 25.29 -3.67
CA SER A 297 16.41 24.70 -4.40
C SER A 297 16.14 24.63 -5.90
N ALA A 298 14.96 24.18 -6.32
CA ALA A 298 14.56 24.13 -7.72
C ALA A 298 14.55 25.53 -8.36
N ARG A 299 14.06 26.55 -7.64
CA ARG A 299 14.12 27.96 -8.09
C ARG A 299 15.56 28.47 -8.20
N ALA A 300 16.40 28.21 -7.20
CA ALA A 300 17.81 28.60 -7.23
C ALA A 300 18.56 27.90 -8.37
N HIS A 301 18.34 26.60 -8.56
CA HIS A 301 18.88 25.84 -9.69
C HIS A 301 18.38 26.38 -11.03
N ALA A 302 17.09 26.67 -11.18
CA ALA A 302 16.55 27.24 -12.40
C ALA A 302 17.20 28.59 -12.76
N LEU A 303 17.42 29.46 -11.76
CA LEU A 303 18.10 30.74 -11.93
C LEU A 303 19.57 30.58 -12.35
N HIS A 304 20.30 29.63 -11.74
CA HIS A 304 21.70 29.37 -12.08
C HIS A 304 21.88 28.70 -13.45
N TYR A 305 20.95 27.83 -13.85
CA TYR A 305 21.09 27.00 -15.04
C TYR A 305 20.53 27.62 -16.34
N MET A 306 19.78 28.72 -16.27
CA MET A 306 19.36 29.49 -17.46
C MET A 306 20.54 29.96 -18.34
N ALA A 307 21.76 30.02 -17.79
CA ALA A 307 22.96 30.46 -18.50
C ALA A 307 23.91 29.32 -18.95
N THR A 308 23.79 28.10 -18.38
CA THR A 308 24.84 27.06 -18.50
C THR A 308 24.36 25.72 -19.06
N VAL A 309 23.06 25.40 -19.00
CA VAL A 309 22.53 24.12 -19.50
C VAL A 309 21.74 24.30 -20.80
N PRO A 310 21.88 23.36 -21.78
CA PRO A 310 21.06 23.37 -22.98
C PRO A 310 19.56 23.41 -22.66
N LYS A 311 18.83 24.30 -23.34
CA LYS A 311 17.40 24.56 -23.11
C LYS A 311 16.54 23.29 -23.06
N THR A 312 16.86 22.29 -23.88
CA THR A 312 16.13 21.01 -23.92
C THR A 312 16.22 20.21 -22.62
N SER A 313 17.39 20.20 -21.98
CA SER A 313 17.58 19.49 -20.70
C SER A 313 16.85 20.22 -19.57
N PHE A 314 16.87 21.55 -19.60
CA PHE A 314 16.10 22.38 -18.67
C PHE A 314 14.58 22.14 -18.82
N ASP A 315 14.05 22.16 -20.05
CA ASP A 315 12.64 21.92 -20.32
C ASP A 315 12.19 20.52 -19.85
N THR A 316 13.07 19.51 -19.99
CA THR A 316 12.79 18.14 -19.52
C THR A 316 12.74 18.06 -18.00
N LEU A 317 13.72 18.66 -17.31
CA LEU A 317 13.77 18.69 -15.85
C LEU A 317 12.59 19.49 -15.26
N GLN A 318 12.23 20.60 -15.91
CA GLN A 318 11.06 21.41 -15.53
C GLN A 318 9.76 20.62 -15.67
N TYR A 319 9.60 19.85 -16.75
CA TYR A 319 8.45 18.96 -16.95
C TYR A 319 8.38 17.87 -15.87
N GLU A 320 9.49 17.22 -15.55
CA GLU A 320 9.55 16.19 -14.50
C GLU A 320 9.23 16.76 -13.12
N HIS A 321 9.75 17.95 -12.78
CA HIS A 321 9.42 18.65 -11.54
C HIS A 321 7.92 19.00 -11.46
N LEU A 322 7.35 19.54 -12.53
CA LEU A 322 5.91 19.85 -12.57
C LEU A 322 5.06 18.57 -12.45
N ARG A 323 5.48 17.48 -13.08
CA ARG A 323 4.81 16.18 -12.96
C ARG A 323 4.86 15.65 -11.53
N ALA A 324 6.03 15.65 -10.89
CA ALA A 324 6.18 15.23 -9.51
C ALA A 324 5.33 16.09 -8.56
N LYS A 325 5.24 17.40 -8.82
CA LYS A 325 4.39 18.32 -8.06
C LYS A 325 2.89 18.01 -8.22
N HIS A 326 2.45 17.65 -9.42
CA HIS A 326 1.09 17.18 -9.66
C HIS A 326 0.79 15.85 -8.95
N GLU A 327 1.69 14.87 -9.06
CA GLU A 327 1.52 13.57 -8.38
C GLU A 327 1.46 13.76 -6.84
N ALA A 328 2.29 14.65 -6.27
CA ALA A 328 2.23 15.01 -4.86
C ALA A 328 0.89 15.67 -4.47
N ALA A 329 0.38 16.59 -5.29
CA ALA A 329 -0.92 17.21 -5.07
C ALA A 329 -2.07 16.18 -5.11
N ASP A 330 -2.03 15.22 -6.03
CA ASP A 330 -3.01 14.13 -6.09
C ASP A 330 -2.97 13.25 -4.84
N TRP A 331 -1.77 12.97 -4.30
CA TRP A 331 -1.63 12.24 -3.04
C TRP A 331 -2.18 13.03 -1.85
N ARG A 332 -1.97 14.35 -1.78
CA ARG A 332 -2.58 15.20 -0.75
C ARG A 332 -4.10 15.18 -0.84
N LEU A 333 -4.66 15.32 -2.03
CA LEU A 333 -6.11 15.26 -2.23
C LEU A 333 -6.68 13.90 -1.78
N LYS A 334 -6.01 12.79 -2.09
CA LYS A 334 -6.39 11.45 -1.60
C LYS A 334 -6.30 11.36 -0.07
N ALA A 335 -5.26 11.91 0.54
CA ALA A 335 -5.10 11.93 1.99
C ALA A 335 -6.20 12.77 2.66
N GLU A 336 -6.49 13.96 2.14
CA GLU A 336 -7.60 14.82 2.60
C GLU A 336 -8.95 14.11 2.47
N THR A 337 -9.20 13.45 1.34
CA THR A 337 -10.44 12.69 1.11
C THR A 337 -10.60 11.58 2.14
N ARG A 338 -9.54 10.79 2.39
CA ARG A 338 -9.54 9.77 3.46
C ARG A 338 -9.70 10.39 4.85
N GLY A 339 -9.13 11.58 5.08
CA GLY A 339 -9.30 12.33 6.33
C GLY A 339 -10.76 12.79 6.55
N VAL A 340 -11.47 13.16 5.48
CA VAL A 340 -12.92 13.44 5.51
C VAL A 340 -13.71 12.16 5.80
N GLU A 341 -13.43 11.06 5.11
CA GLU A 341 -14.08 9.76 5.36
C GLU A 341 -13.90 9.31 6.82
N LEU A 342 -12.69 9.46 7.37
CA LEU A 342 -12.39 9.09 8.75
C LEU A 342 -13.14 10.00 9.76
N ARG A 343 -13.30 11.29 9.45
CA ARG A 343 -14.16 12.20 10.24
C ARG A 343 -15.63 11.78 10.18
N MET A 344 -16.16 11.48 8.99
CA MET A 344 -17.53 10.98 8.85
C MET A 344 -17.75 9.68 9.63
N LYS A 345 -16.79 8.76 9.61
CA LYS A 345 -16.85 7.53 10.42
C LYS A 345 -16.75 7.79 11.92
N LYS A 346 -15.94 8.76 12.36
CA LYS A 346 -15.90 9.21 13.76
C LYS A 346 -17.25 9.80 14.19
N ASP A 347 -17.90 10.57 13.33
CA ASP A 347 -19.22 11.16 13.61
C ASP A 347 -20.32 10.09 13.62
N GLU A 348 -20.27 9.09 12.72
CA GLU A 348 -21.15 7.92 12.74
C GLU A 348 -21.00 7.12 14.04
N ILE A 349 -19.76 6.91 14.51
CA ILE A 349 -19.49 6.26 15.80
C ILE A 349 -20.09 7.06 16.96
N LYS A 350 -19.90 8.39 16.99
CA LYS A 350 -20.51 9.25 18.02
C LYS A 350 -22.04 9.20 18.01
N GLU A 351 -22.66 9.17 16.82
CA GLU A 351 -24.11 9.02 16.71
C GLU A 351 -24.58 7.66 17.25
N LEU A 352 -23.83 6.58 16.99
CA LEU A 352 -24.11 5.26 17.53
C LEU A 352 -23.93 5.21 19.06
N GLU A 353 -22.89 5.85 19.59
CA GLU A 353 -22.66 6.00 21.03
C GLU A 353 -23.83 6.77 21.69
N GLN A 354 -24.28 7.88 21.09
CA GLN A 354 -25.43 8.64 21.59
C GLN A 354 -26.73 7.83 21.53
N ARG A 355 -26.94 7.02 20.49
CA ARG A 355 -28.10 6.12 20.41
C ARG A 355 -28.05 5.01 21.46
N LEU A 356 -26.86 4.51 21.80
CA LEU A 356 -26.68 3.55 22.89
C LEU A 356 -26.98 4.20 24.24
N GLU A 357 -26.51 5.43 24.48
CA GLU A 357 -26.81 6.20 25.70
C GLU A 357 -28.33 6.42 25.87
N VAL A 358 -29.03 6.86 24.82
CA VAL A 358 -30.50 6.97 24.83
C VAL A 358 -31.17 5.62 25.10
N GLY A 359 -30.67 4.53 24.51
CA GLY A 359 -31.19 3.19 24.77
C GLY A 359 -30.97 2.72 26.22
N GLU A 360 -29.87 3.12 26.87
CA GLU A 360 -29.63 2.88 28.29
C GLU A 360 -30.57 3.72 29.18
N GLU A 361 -30.81 4.98 28.82
CA GLU A 361 -31.80 5.83 29.49
C GLU A 361 -33.21 5.26 29.38
N GLU A 362 -33.64 4.85 28.17
CA GLU A 362 -34.94 4.19 27.95
C GLU A 362 -35.08 2.92 28.78
N LYS A 363 -34.01 2.10 28.84
CA LYS A 363 -33.98 0.90 29.69
C LYS A 363 -34.13 1.24 31.17
N ASN A 364 -33.49 2.30 31.65
CA ASN A 364 -33.62 2.75 33.04
C ASN A 364 -35.03 3.23 33.35
N VAL A 365 -35.64 4.03 32.46
CA VAL A 365 -37.03 4.50 32.60
C VAL A 365 -38.02 3.33 32.59
N LEU A 366 -37.83 2.35 31.70
CA LEU A 366 -38.64 1.14 31.69
C LEU A 366 -38.45 0.33 32.98
N GLY A 367 -37.22 0.23 33.49
CA GLY A 367 -36.92 -0.38 34.78
C GLY A 367 -37.70 0.26 35.93
N GLU A 368 -37.68 1.60 36.02
CA GLU A 368 -38.46 2.35 37.01
C GLU A 368 -39.98 2.14 36.84
N ALA A 369 -40.47 2.06 35.60
CA ALA A 369 -41.88 1.76 35.31
C ALA A 369 -42.27 0.33 35.74
N PHE A 370 -41.36 -0.64 35.60
CA PHE A 370 -41.59 -1.99 36.11
C PHE A 370 -41.62 -2.04 37.64
N ASP A 371 -40.75 -1.28 38.30
CA ASP A 371 -40.73 -1.20 39.77
C ASP A 371 -42.01 -0.55 40.31
N THR A 372 -42.51 0.52 39.68
CA THR A 372 -43.80 1.13 40.05
C THR A 372 -44.99 0.20 39.77
N MET A 373 -45.04 -0.49 38.63
CA MET A 373 -46.07 -1.49 38.36
C MET A 373 -46.03 -2.67 39.34
N ARG A 374 -44.83 -3.05 39.80
CA ARG A 374 -44.67 -4.08 40.83
C ARG A 374 -45.24 -3.60 42.17
N GLU A 375 -44.99 -2.35 42.56
CA GLU A 375 -45.56 -1.72 43.75
C GLU A 375 -47.09 -1.63 43.66
N ASP A 376 -47.64 -1.13 42.56
CA ASP A 376 -49.09 -1.06 42.32
C ASP A 376 -49.74 -2.44 42.37
N GLY A 377 -49.11 -3.44 41.77
CA GLY A 377 -49.57 -4.84 41.84
C GLY A 377 -49.53 -5.43 43.24
N ALA A 378 -48.63 -4.97 44.11
CA ALA A 378 -48.62 -5.36 45.52
C ALA A 378 -49.82 -4.75 46.27
N VAL A 379 -50.11 -3.46 46.04
CA VAL A 379 -51.27 -2.77 46.62
C VAL A 379 -52.60 -3.40 46.19
N LEU A 380 -52.76 -3.72 44.90
CA LEU A 380 -53.95 -4.37 44.36
C LEU A 380 -54.18 -5.78 44.94
N ARG A 381 -53.11 -6.54 45.16
CA ARG A 381 -53.21 -7.84 45.85
C ARG A 381 -53.67 -7.69 47.28
N GLU A 382 -53.15 -6.70 48.00
CA GLU A 382 -53.57 -6.38 49.37
C GLU A 382 -55.06 -5.98 49.45
N GLU A 383 -55.58 -5.26 48.45
CA GLU A 383 -57.01 -4.94 48.33
C GLU A 383 -57.89 -6.15 47.98
N ILE A 384 -57.44 -7.03 47.09
CA ILE A 384 -58.16 -8.26 46.71
C ILE A 384 -58.25 -9.23 47.90
N ASP A 385 -57.15 -9.41 48.63
CA ASP A 385 -57.13 -10.26 49.82
C ASP A 385 -58.07 -9.72 50.91
N ARG A 386 -58.21 -8.39 50.99
CA ARG A 386 -59.17 -7.72 51.88
C ARG A 386 -60.63 -7.94 51.46
N LEU A 387 -60.92 -8.05 50.17
CA LEU A 387 -62.26 -8.32 49.61
C LEU A 387 -62.67 -9.79 49.73
N ILE A 388 -61.72 -10.71 49.52
CA ILE A 388 -61.97 -12.16 49.60
C ILE A 388 -62.12 -12.61 51.06
N GLY A 389 -61.36 -12.03 51.99
CA GLY A 389 -61.50 -12.29 53.43
C GLY A 389 -62.87 -11.92 54.02
N ALA A 390 -63.64 -11.05 53.37
CA ALA A 390 -64.97 -10.65 53.82
C ALA A 390 -66.11 -11.56 53.32
N SER A 391 -65.89 -12.47 52.36
CA SER A 391 -66.98 -13.10 51.59
C SER A 391 -67.20 -14.60 51.83
N ILE A 392 -66.34 -15.29 52.61
CA ILE A 392 -66.36 -16.78 52.67
C ILE A 392 -66.81 -17.33 54.06
N SER A 393 -67.25 -16.49 54.99
CA SER A 393 -67.55 -16.94 56.37
C SER A 393 -69.00 -17.39 56.68
N GLU A 394 -69.89 -17.62 55.71
CA GLU A 394 -71.25 -18.07 56.05
C GLU A 394 -71.84 -19.05 55.03
N GLN A 395 -72.39 -20.15 55.56
CA GLN A 395 -73.22 -21.20 54.93
C GLN A 395 -72.53 -22.45 54.38
N ARG A 396 -72.59 -23.54 55.14
CA ARG A 396 -73.42 -24.74 54.83
C ARG A 396 -72.97 -25.98 55.60
N SER A 397 -73.88 -26.58 56.37
CA SER A 397 -74.15 -28.02 56.36
C SER A 397 -75.34 -28.34 57.27
N ASP A 398 -76.40 -28.96 56.74
CA ASP A 398 -77.23 -29.96 57.42
C ASP A 398 -78.37 -30.44 56.49
N PHE A 399 -78.35 -31.71 56.09
CA PHE A 399 -79.52 -32.43 55.55
C PHE A 399 -79.34 -33.96 55.70
N SER A 400 -80.29 -34.62 56.36
CA SER A 400 -80.40 -36.09 56.52
C SER A 400 -81.83 -36.57 56.23
N ILE A 401 -82.00 -37.77 55.66
CA ILE A 401 -83.28 -38.35 55.18
C ILE A 401 -83.68 -39.62 56.03
N PRO A 402 -84.97 -39.88 56.35
CA PRO A 402 -85.42 -40.92 57.31
C PRO A 402 -86.00 -42.20 56.69
N THR A 403 -86.11 -43.29 57.49
CA THR A 403 -86.67 -44.61 57.12
C THR A 403 -87.93 -44.98 57.92
N LEU A 404 -88.84 -45.75 57.30
CA LEU A 404 -90.24 -46.04 57.71
C LEU A 404 -90.46 -47.48 58.26
N ASP A 405 -91.41 -47.60 59.20
CA ASP A 405 -91.92 -48.80 59.92
C ASP A 405 -92.77 -49.78 59.09
N PRO A 406 -93.04 -51.00 59.63
CA PRO A 406 -94.42 -51.51 59.60
C PRO A 406 -94.91 -52.27 60.87
N LEU A 407 -96.20 -52.11 61.18
CA LEU A 407 -97.08 -52.86 62.12
C LEU A 407 -97.98 -53.85 61.30
N PRO A 408 -98.98 -54.60 61.84
CA PRO A 408 -99.04 -55.51 63.01
C PRO A 408 -99.90 -56.81 62.75
N SER A 409 -100.06 -57.63 63.81
CA SER A 409 -101.32 -58.29 64.27
C SER A 409 -101.71 -59.74 63.88
N ALA A 410 -102.03 -60.48 64.95
CA ALA A 410 -103.26 -61.22 65.26
C ALA A 410 -103.67 -62.55 64.55
N SER A 411 -103.71 -63.59 65.39
CA SER A 411 -104.61 -64.78 65.48
C SER A 411 -106.11 -64.39 65.59
N PRO A 412 -107.16 -65.25 65.44
CA PRO A 412 -107.27 -66.70 65.23
C PRO A 412 -108.24 -67.05 64.06
N ALA A 413 -108.01 -66.54 62.85
CA ALA A 413 -108.53 -67.20 61.64
C ALA A 413 -107.76 -68.52 61.32
N ILE A 414 -106.68 -68.74 62.06
CA ILE A 414 -105.68 -69.80 61.92
C ILE A 414 -106.29 -71.20 62.11
N GLN A 415 -107.32 -71.39 62.95
CA GLN A 415 -107.87 -72.73 63.19
C GLN A 415 -108.78 -73.25 62.08
N LEU A 416 -109.44 -72.38 61.31
CA LEU A 416 -110.20 -72.80 60.12
C LEU A 416 -109.27 -72.92 58.89
N ALA A 417 -108.18 -72.15 58.86
CA ALA A 417 -107.12 -72.29 57.87
C ALA A 417 -106.31 -73.57 58.04
N LEU A 418 -106.25 -74.18 59.24
CA LEU A 418 -105.47 -75.41 59.48
C LEU A 418 -106.10 -76.68 58.85
N SER A 419 -107.43 -76.76 58.73
CA SER A 419 -108.09 -77.88 58.05
C SER A 419 -108.16 -77.70 56.53
N HIS A 420 -108.26 -76.47 56.04
CA HIS A 420 -108.03 -76.14 54.63
C HIS A 420 -106.53 -76.23 54.27
N SER A 421 -105.63 -76.02 55.24
CA SER A 421 -104.19 -76.19 55.13
C SER A 421 -103.86 -77.63 54.83
N ASP A 422 -104.42 -78.64 55.50
CA ASP A 422 -104.02 -80.03 55.22
C ASP A 422 -104.35 -80.48 53.78
N LEU A 423 -105.49 -80.02 53.24
CA LEU A 423 -105.86 -80.28 51.84
C LEU A 423 -104.97 -79.49 50.86
N LEU A 424 -104.75 -78.19 51.15
CA LEU A 424 -103.77 -77.36 50.44
C LEU A 424 -102.37 -77.96 50.55
N THR A 425 -102.00 -78.58 51.65
CA THR A 425 -100.68 -79.15 51.89
C THR A 425 -100.51 -80.34 50.96
N SER A 426 -101.48 -81.23 50.81
CA SER A 426 -101.31 -82.35 49.85
C SER A 426 -101.15 -81.91 48.38
N HIS A 427 -101.84 -80.85 47.94
CA HIS A 427 -101.81 -80.38 46.55
C HIS A 427 -100.72 -79.34 46.26
N PHE A 428 -100.51 -78.42 47.19
CA PHE A 428 -99.52 -77.36 47.10
C PHE A 428 -98.18 -77.76 47.70
N LEU A 429 -98.02 -78.75 48.58
CA LEU A 429 -96.68 -79.13 49.07
C LEU A 429 -95.76 -79.64 47.95
N PRO A 430 -96.20 -80.41 46.93
CA PRO A 430 -95.38 -80.70 45.75
C PRO A 430 -95.02 -79.44 44.94
N GLN A 431 -95.96 -78.49 44.83
CA GLN A 431 -95.72 -77.22 44.13
C GLN A 431 -94.81 -76.29 44.93
N ILE A 432 -94.94 -76.27 46.25
CA ILE A 432 -94.13 -75.51 47.21
C ILE A 432 -92.75 -76.12 47.28
N THR A 433 -92.59 -77.45 47.28
CA THR A 433 -91.27 -78.09 47.23
C THR A 433 -90.59 -77.88 45.89
N SER A 434 -91.32 -77.91 44.76
CA SER A 434 -90.82 -77.50 43.45
C SER A 434 -90.45 -76.01 43.40
N LEU A 435 -91.28 -75.14 43.98
CA LEU A 435 -90.97 -73.72 44.11
C LEU A 435 -89.78 -73.49 45.05
N THR A 436 -89.64 -74.27 46.12
CA THR A 436 -88.54 -74.17 47.09
C THR A 436 -87.24 -74.69 46.49
N SER A 437 -87.29 -75.74 45.65
CA SER A 437 -86.13 -76.21 44.88
C SER A 437 -85.74 -75.19 43.80
N ASN A 438 -86.72 -74.55 43.15
CA ASN A 438 -86.46 -73.46 42.21
C ASN A 438 -85.94 -72.20 42.92
N ILE A 439 -86.46 -71.87 44.10
CA ILE A 439 -86.00 -70.74 44.92
C ILE A 439 -84.59 -71.00 45.42
N SER A 440 -84.27 -72.20 45.91
CA SER A 440 -82.91 -72.55 46.33
C SER A 440 -81.95 -72.59 45.13
N SER A 441 -82.40 -73.03 43.96
CA SER A 441 -81.65 -72.94 42.70
C SER A 441 -81.44 -71.48 42.25
N LEU A 442 -82.44 -70.61 42.41
CA LEU A 442 -82.31 -69.19 42.13
C LEU A 442 -81.45 -68.48 43.17
N GLN A 443 -81.48 -68.88 44.43
CA GLN A 443 -80.61 -68.37 45.49
C GLN A 443 -79.17 -68.83 45.30
N SER A 444 -78.92 -70.06 44.84
CA SER A 444 -77.58 -70.52 44.51
C SER A 444 -77.04 -69.81 43.26
N LYS A 445 -77.88 -69.57 42.25
CA LYS A 445 -77.53 -68.72 41.10
C LYS A 445 -77.30 -67.27 41.52
N LEU A 446 -78.15 -66.71 42.37
CA LEU A 446 -78.01 -65.34 42.86
C LEU A 446 -76.70 -65.21 43.63
N SER A 447 -76.42 -66.08 44.61
CA SER A 447 -75.16 -66.09 45.35
C SER A 447 -73.95 -66.30 44.43
N SER A 448 -74.05 -67.17 43.43
CA SER A 448 -73.01 -67.33 42.40
C SER A 448 -72.80 -66.03 41.61
N THR A 449 -73.87 -65.40 41.11
CA THR A 449 -73.78 -64.12 40.37
C THR A 449 -73.28 -62.99 41.25
N THR A 450 -73.66 -62.94 42.52
CA THR A 450 -73.15 -61.96 43.49
C THR A 450 -71.67 -62.20 43.76
N SER A 451 -71.23 -63.45 43.88
CA SER A 451 -69.80 -63.77 44.04
C SER A 451 -68.99 -63.42 42.79
N ASN A 452 -69.55 -63.63 41.60
CA ASN A 452 -68.92 -63.26 40.34
C ASN A 452 -68.87 -61.74 40.18
N LEU A 453 -69.93 -61.04 40.60
CA LEU A 453 -69.98 -59.57 40.61
C LEU A 453 -68.95 -59.00 41.58
N THR A 454 -68.84 -59.53 42.81
CA THR A 454 -67.83 -59.08 43.77
C THR A 454 -66.41 -59.38 43.29
N SER A 455 -66.18 -60.55 42.67
CA SER A 455 -64.91 -60.89 42.04
C SER A 455 -64.57 -59.98 40.85
N SER A 456 -65.57 -59.56 40.08
CA SER A 456 -65.38 -58.65 38.94
C SER A 456 -65.14 -57.22 39.43
N GLN A 457 -65.83 -56.80 40.49
CA GLN A 457 -65.62 -55.52 41.16
C GLN A 457 -64.24 -55.43 41.80
N SER A 458 -63.75 -56.50 42.43
CA SER A 458 -62.39 -56.54 42.98
C SER A 458 -61.35 -56.46 41.87
N SER A 459 -61.51 -57.24 40.79
CA SER A 459 -60.61 -57.18 39.63
C SER A 459 -60.59 -55.80 38.99
N LEU A 460 -61.74 -55.14 38.86
CA LEU A 460 -61.82 -53.77 38.34
C LEU A 460 -61.17 -52.74 39.27
N ALA A 461 -61.26 -52.93 40.59
CA ALA A 461 -60.57 -52.09 41.56
C ALA A 461 -59.04 -52.27 41.46
N ASP A 462 -58.57 -53.51 41.26
CA ASP A 462 -57.15 -53.82 41.09
C ASP A 462 -56.61 -53.24 39.78
N LEU A 463 -57.34 -53.38 38.67
CA LEU A 463 -56.97 -52.78 37.38
C LEU A 463 -56.89 -51.24 37.47
N LYS A 464 -57.81 -50.61 38.20
CA LYS A 464 -57.78 -49.16 38.45
C LYS A 464 -56.55 -48.74 39.26
N ARG A 465 -56.14 -49.54 40.24
CA ARG A 465 -54.89 -49.29 40.99
C ARG A 465 -53.66 -49.45 40.11
N GLU A 466 -53.60 -50.52 39.30
CA GLU A 466 -52.49 -50.74 38.37
C GLU A 466 -52.38 -49.60 37.36
N HIS A 467 -53.50 -49.15 36.80
CA HIS A 467 -53.52 -48.01 35.89
C HIS A 467 -53.04 -46.72 36.56
N ALA A 468 -53.51 -46.43 37.78
CA ALA A 468 -53.03 -45.28 38.55
C ALA A 468 -51.52 -45.38 38.85
N SER A 469 -51.02 -46.56 39.19
CA SER A 469 -49.60 -46.83 39.41
C SER A 469 -48.77 -46.65 38.14
N LEU A 470 -49.26 -47.15 37.00
CA LEU A 470 -48.57 -47.01 35.72
C LEU A 470 -48.54 -45.55 35.26
N HIS A 471 -49.63 -44.81 35.46
CA HIS A 471 -49.69 -43.38 35.13
C HIS A 471 -48.75 -42.55 36.04
N ALA A 472 -48.67 -42.90 37.33
CA ALA A 472 -47.70 -42.29 38.24
C ALA A 472 -46.25 -42.60 37.82
N ALA A 473 -45.96 -43.82 37.36
CA ALA A 473 -44.65 -44.18 36.83
C ALA A 473 -44.31 -43.44 35.53
N HIS A 474 -45.27 -43.30 34.61
CA HIS A 474 -45.08 -42.55 33.36
C HIS A 474 -44.79 -41.08 33.62
N THR A 475 -45.61 -40.42 34.45
CA THR A 475 -45.40 -39.01 34.81
C THR A 475 -44.09 -38.80 35.60
N SER A 476 -43.66 -39.79 36.38
CA SER A 476 -42.33 -39.76 37.01
C SER A 476 -41.20 -39.89 36.00
N LEU A 477 -41.37 -40.70 34.96
CA LEU A 477 -40.39 -40.86 33.88
C LEU A 477 -40.31 -39.58 33.04
N GLU A 478 -41.43 -38.98 32.67
CA GLU A 478 -41.47 -37.69 31.97
C GLU A 478 -40.76 -36.59 32.76
N ARG A 479 -41.03 -36.48 34.07
CA ARG A 479 -40.32 -35.55 34.96
C ARG A 479 -38.82 -35.85 35.06
N ALA A 480 -38.42 -37.12 35.07
CA ALA A 480 -37.01 -37.50 35.08
C ALA A 480 -36.30 -37.19 33.75
N HIS A 481 -37.03 -37.13 32.64
CA HIS A 481 -36.50 -36.85 31.30
C HIS A 481 -36.58 -35.37 30.89
N GLU A 482 -37.35 -34.55 31.60
CA GLU A 482 -37.43 -33.09 31.40
C GLU A 482 -36.06 -32.39 31.39
N PRO A 483 -35.07 -32.73 32.25
CA PRO A 483 -33.73 -32.15 32.20
C PRO A 483 -32.94 -32.52 30.93
N CYS A 484 -33.22 -33.68 30.31
CA CYS A 484 -32.53 -34.11 29.09
C CYS A 484 -32.90 -33.24 27.88
N ALA A 485 -34.08 -32.62 27.88
CA ALA A 485 -34.46 -31.66 26.85
C ALA A 485 -33.61 -30.37 26.93
N GLY A 486 -33.31 -29.91 28.15
CA GLY A 486 -32.41 -28.79 28.39
C GLY A 486 -30.99 -29.09 27.92
N ILE A 487 -30.43 -30.25 28.30
CA ILE A 487 -29.09 -30.68 27.89
C ILE A 487 -28.97 -30.79 26.36
N LYS A 488 -30.02 -31.28 25.68
CA LYS A 488 -30.03 -31.35 24.22
C LYS A 488 -29.97 -29.97 23.57
N LEU A 489 -30.71 -29.00 24.13
CA LEU A 489 -30.73 -27.62 23.64
C LEU A 489 -29.40 -26.90 23.92
N GLU A 490 -28.77 -27.15 25.08
CA GLU A 490 -27.42 -26.68 25.42
C GLU A 490 -26.35 -27.28 24.50
N LEU A 491 -26.46 -28.57 24.14
CA LEU A 491 -25.56 -29.21 23.19
C LEU A 491 -25.69 -28.60 21.79
N GLU A 492 -26.92 -28.40 21.31
CA GLU A 492 -27.18 -27.75 20.01
C GLU A 492 -26.67 -26.29 20.00
N GLN A 493 -26.79 -25.56 21.11
CA GLN A 493 -26.21 -24.22 21.26
C GLN A 493 -24.67 -24.24 21.25
N SER A 494 -24.07 -25.17 22.00
CA SER A 494 -22.60 -25.35 22.05
C SER A 494 -22.01 -25.74 20.70
N GLU A 495 -22.68 -26.62 19.94
CA GLU A 495 -22.28 -26.98 18.58
C GLU A 495 -22.35 -25.79 17.63
N LEU A 496 -23.39 -24.96 17.74
CA LEU A 496 -23.53 -23.73 16.95
C LEU A 496 -22.44 -22.71 17.29
N GLU A 497 -22.15 -22.51 18.58
CA GLU A 497 -21.06 -21.65 19.03
C GLU A 497 -19.70 -22.16 18.55
N CYS A 498 -19.44 -23.46 18.62
CA CYS A 498 -18.22 -24.06 18.09
C CYS A 498 -18.09 -23.84 16.57
N ALA A 499 -19.18 -23.95 15.81
CA ALA A 499 -19.19 -23.69 14.37
C ALA A 499 -18.94 -22.21 14.03
N LEU A 500 -19.51 -21.28 14.81
CA LEU A 500 -19.26 -19.84 14.66
C LEU A 500 -17.82 -19.47 15.01
N ASN A 501 -17.29 -20.03 16.11
CA ASN A 501 -15.91 -19.85 16.53
C ASN A 501 -14.94 -20.41 15.49
N ALA A 502 -15.23 -21.58 14.90
CA ALA A 502 -14.42 -22.14 13.82
C ALA A 502 -14.36 -21.21 12.60
N LYS A 503 -15.50 -20.64 12.18
CA LYS A 503 -15.55 -19.65 11.10
C LYS A 503 -14.79 -18.36 11.43
N SER A 504 -14.89 -17.88 12.67
CA SER A 504 -14.14 -16.70 13.13
C SER A 504 -12.63 -16.96 13.13
N ILE A 505 -12.19 -18.14 13.58
CA ILE A 505 -10.78 -18.55 13.55
C ILE A 505 -10.27 -18.66 12.10
N GLU A 506 -11.08 -19.18 11.17
CA GLU A 506 -10.75 -19.24 9.75
C GLU A 506 -10.55 -17.83 9.17
N GLY A 507 -11.48 -16.91 9.43
CA GLY A 507 -11.35 -15.50 9.01
C GLY A 507 -10.10 -14.81 9.56
N LEU A 508 -9.79 -15.00 10.84
CA LEU A 508 -8.56 -14.46 11.44
C LEU A 508 -7.29 -15.07 10.82
N ARG A 509 -7.32 -16.34 10.39
CA ARG A 509 -6.19 -16.97 9.70
C ARG A 509 -5.98 -16.36 8.32
N GLU A 510 -7.04 -16.07 7.59
CA GLU A 510 -6.99 -15.39 6.29
C GLU A 510 -6.46 -13.95 6.44
N GLU A 511 -6.93 -13.20 7.44
CA GLU A 511 -6.43 -11.86 7.75
C GLU A 511 -4.94 -11.88 8.11
N VAL A 512 -4.50 -12.83 8.96
CA VAL A 512 -3.08 -13.00 9.30
C VAL A 512 -2.26 -13.36 8.05
N ALA A 513 -2.78 -14.17 7.13
CA ALA A 513 -2.11 -14.49 5.88
C ALA A 513 -1.97 -13.26 4.97
N MET A 514 -3.03 -12.45 4.85
CA MET A 514 -3.03 -11.18 4.12
C MET A 514 -2.05 -10.16 4.72
N LEU A 515 -2.01 -10.02 6.04
CA LEU A 515 -1.05 -9.14 6.72
C LEU A 515 0.39 -9.63 6.54
N LYS A 516 0.64 -10.94 6.53
CA LYS A 516 1.97 -11.50 6.23
C LYS A 516 2.41 -11.25 4.78
N MET A 517 1.49 -11.35 3.82
CA MET A 517 1.71 -10.99 2.43
C MET A 517 2.09 -9.51 2.31
N LYS A 518 1.29 -8.62 2.90
CA LYS A 518 1.53 -7.17 2.88
C LYS A 518 2.87 -6.80 3.55
N ALA A 519 3.19 -7.41 4.69
CA ALA A 519 4.47 -7.18 5.37
C ALA A 519 5.69 -7.62 4.52
N LYS A 520 5.55 -8.67 3.69
CA LYS A 520 6.59 -9.07 2.74
C LYS A 520 6.72 -8.06 1.60
N GLU A 521 5.61 -7.61 1.03
CA GLU A 521 5.60 -6.58 -0.02
C GLU A 521 6.22 -5.27 0.47
N ASP A 522 5.89 -4.83 1.68
CA ASP A 522 6.46 -3.65 2.33
C ASP A 522 7.97 -3.82 2.58
N SER A 523 8.40 -5.01 3.02
CA SER A 523 9.84 -5.33 3.19
C SER A 523 10.60 -5.30 1.87
N GLU A 524 10.02 -5.83 0.79
CA GLU A 524 10.60 -5.76 -0.55
C GLU A 524 10.58 -4.34 -1.13
N GLY A 525 9.54 -3.54 -0.80
CA GLY A 525 9.46 -2.12 -1.10
C GLY A 525 10.58 -1.33 -0.42
N MET A 526 10.81 -1.55 0.87
CA MET A 526 11.91 -0.93 1.62
C MET A 526 13.28 -1.31 1.06
N LYS A 527 13.50 -2.59 0.68
CA LYS A 527 14.75 -3.02 0.03
C LYS A 527 14.98 -2.26 -1.29
N ARG A 528 13.95 -2.17 -2.15
CA ARG A 528 14.04 -1.43 -3.41
C ARG A 528 14.29 0.06 -3.21
N ALA A 529 13.66 0.68 -2.21
CA ALA A 529 13.90 2.08 -1.85
C ALA A 529 15.35 2.28 -1.38
N ASN A 530 15.86 1.41 -0.51
CA ASN A 530 17.25 1.47 -0.04
C ASN A 530 18.25 1.29 -1.19
N ASP A 531 18.01 0.34 -2.09
CA ASP A 531 18.84 0.14 -3.29
C ASP A 531 18.81 1.35 -4.24
N CYS A 532 17.72 2.11 -4.28
CA CYS A 532 17.62 3.36 -5.03
C CYS A 532 18.45 4.46 -4.37
N VAL A 533 18.33 4.64 -3.05
CA VAL A 533 19.10 5.62 -2.26
C VAL A 533 20.60 5.33 -2.36
N MET A 534 21.01 4.06 -2.26
CA MET A 534 22.41 3.67 -2.39
C MET A 534 22.96 3.98 -3.79
N ARG A 535 22.18 3.72 -4.86
CA ARG A 535 22.57 4.10 -6.23
C ARG A 535 22.67 5.61 -6.42
N ALA A 536 21.74 6.37 -5.85
CA ALA A 536 21.77 7.83 -5.88
C ALA A 536 23.01 8.38 -5.16
N LYS A 537 23.35 7.82 -3.99
CA LYS A 537 24.55 8.21 -3.22
C LYS A 537 25.84 7.90 -3.98
N VAL A 538 25.93 6.76 -4.66
CA VAL A 538 27.09 6.41 -5.49
C VAL A 538 27.21 7.37 -6.68
N ALA A 539 26.09 7.73 -7.31
CA ALA A 539 26.08 8.71 -8.40
C ALA A 539 26.49 10.12 -7.91
N GLU A 540 26.02 10.54 -6.73
CA GLU A 540 26.43 11.80 -6.11
C GLU A 540 27.93 11.82 -5.80
N GLN A 541 28.48 10.74 -5.23
CA GLN A 541 29.91 10.61 -4.98
C GLN A 541 30.72 10.71 -6.28
N SER A 542 30.29 10.04 -7.35
CA SER A 542 30.92 10.13 -8.67
C SER A 542 30.91 11.56 -9.24
N LEU A 543 29.83 12.32 -9.03
CA LEU A 543 29.75 13.72 -9.47
C LEU A 543 30.65 14.64 -8.64
N VAL A 544 30.77 14.39 -7.33
CA VAL A 544 31.70 15.14 -6.46
C VAL A 544 33.14 14.90 -6.91
N GLU A 545 33.52 13.64 -7.19
CA GLU A 545 34.84 13.29 -7.73
C GLU A 545 35.11 13.97 -9.08
N GLU A 546 34.11 14.03 -9.98
CA GLU A 546 34.23 14.75 -11.26
C GLU A 546 34.40 16.27 -11.06
N ILE A 547 33.66 16.88 -10.13
CA ILE A 547 33.80 18.30 -9.80
C ILE A 547 35.20 18.60 -9.27
N ASP A 548 35.71 17.77 -8.37
CA ASP A 548 37.05 17.95 -7.81
C ASP A 548 38.13 17.75 -8.89
N HIS A 549 37.97 16.76 -9.77
CA HIS A 549 38.84 16.61 -10.93
C HIS A 549 38.81 17.83 -11.87
N LEU A 550 37.63 18.36 -12.18
CA LEU A 550 37.49 19.56 -13.00
C LEU A 550 38.09 20.81 -12.34
N ARG A 551 38.00 20.92 -11.01
CA ARG A 551 38.67 21.98 -10.23
C ARG A 551 40.19 21.86 -10.31
N GLU A 552 40.73 20.64 -10.19
CA GLU A 552 42.17 20.41 -10.36
C GLU A 552 42.65 20.80 -11.76
N VAL A 553 41.92 20.38 -12.80
CA VAL A 553 42.22 20.74 -14.20
C VAL A 553 42.11 22.24 -14.42
N TYR A 554 41.12 22.91 -13.82
CA TYR A 554 40.97 24.36 -13.91
C TYR A 554 42.13 25.09 -13.23
N LEU A 555 42.54 24.66 -12.04
CA LEU A 555 43.69 25.22 -11.33
C LEU A 555 44.97 25.03 -12.15
N GLU A 556 45.17 23.87 -12.76
CA GLU A 556 46.29 23.62 -13.67
C GLU A 556 46.22 24.53 -14.91
N ALA A 557 45.05 24.69 -15.52
CA ALA A 557 44.81 25.58 -16.65
C ALA A 557 45.12 27.05 -16.33
N SER A 558 44.73 27.53 -15.15
CA SER A 558 45.01 28.88 -14.67
C SER A 558 46.51 29.16 -14.57
N THR A 559 47.34 28.15 -14.26
CA THR A 559 48.80 28.35 -14.29
C THR A 559 49.34 28.63 -15.68
N TYR A 560 48.74 28.05 -16.74
CA TYR A 560 49.15 28.33 -18.11
C TYR A 560 48.78 29.75 -18.54
N GLU A 561 47.68 30.33 -18.04
CA GLU A 561 47.33 31.73 -18.30
C GLU A 561 48.48 32.66 -17.88
N SER A 562 49.01 32.48 -16.67
CA SER A 562 50.15 33.27 -16.19
C SER A 562 51.43 33.08 -17.01
N LEU A 563 51.65 31.87 -17.55
CA LEU A 563 52.78 31.58 -18.44
C LEU A 563 52.59 32.23 -19.82
N TYR A 564 51.36 32.25 -20.33
CA TYR A 564 51.03 32.93 -21.59
C TYR A 564 51.16 34.44 -21.47
N THR A 565 50.69 35.05 -20.38
CA THR A 565 50.87 36.50 -20.15
C THR A 565 52.35 36.84 -20.03
N ALA A 566 53.14 36.05 -19.29
CA ALA A 566 54.59 36.26 -19.20
C ALA A 566 55.29 36.13 -20.56
N LEU A 567 54.91 35.11 -21.37
CA LEU A 567 55.45 34.93 -22.71
C LEU A 567 55.05 36.08 -23.65
N GLN A 568 53.83 36.59 -23.51
CA GLN A 568 53.36 37.74 -24.28
C GLN A 568 54.14 39.01 -23.91
N GLU A 569 54.36 39.27 -22.62
CA GLU A 569 55.20 40.38 -22.15
C GLU A 569 56.64 40.27 -22.69
N GLU A 570 57.26 39.09 -22.66
CA GLU A 570 58.57 38.85 -23.26
C GLU A 570 58.58 39.13 -24.78
N HIS A 571 57.52 38.72 -25.48
CA HIS A 571 57.37 38.96 -26.91
C HIS A 571 57.23 40.46 -27.23
N GLU A 572 56.43 41.19 -26.46
CA GLU A 572 56.27 42.65 -26.59
C GLU A 572 57.59 43.38 -26.34
N ILE A 573 58.38 42.96 -25.35
CA ILE A 573 59.72 43.51 -25.10
C ILE A 573 60.66 43.23 -26.29
N LEU A 574 60.60 42.04 -26.89
CA LEU A 574 61.40 41.71 -28.07
C LEU A 574 61.03 42.56 -29.28
N ILE A 575 59.73 42.76 -29.55
CA ILE A 575 59.25 43.65 -30.61
C ILE A 575 59.74 45.07 -30.37
N ALA A 576 59.65 45.58 -29.14
CA ALA A 576 60.12 46.93 -28.79
C ALA A 576 61.64 47.08 -29.01
N ARG A 577 62.44 46.05 -28.67
CA ARG A 577 63.89 46.03 -28.91
C ARG A 577 64.23 45.97 -30.40
N GLU A 578 63.49 45.17 -31.17
CA GLU A 578 63.66 45.10 -32.62
C GLU A 578 63.35 46.46 -33.27
N GLN A 579 62.24 47.11 -32.87
CA GLN A 579 61.89 48.44 -33.35
C GLN A 579 62.96 49.49 -33.00
N ALA A 580 63.49 49.48 -31.78
CA ALA A 580 64.57 50.38 -31.38
C ALA A 580 65.85 50.14 -32.21
N ALA A 581 66.21 48.88 -32.45
CA ALA A 581 67.36 48.53 -33.28
C ALA A 581 67.16 48.97 -34.74
N VAL A 582 65.95 48.82 -35.30
CA VAL A 582 65.64 49.29 -36.65
C VAL A 582 65.78 50.81 -36.73
N GLN A 583 65.21 51.57 -35.77
CA GLN A 583 65.36 53.02 -35.71
C GLN A 583 66.83 53.45 -35.63
N GLU A 584 67.63 52.81 -34.78
CA GLU A 584 69.06 53.09 -34.68
C GLU A 584 69.78 52.80 -36.01
N THR A 585 69.46 51.71 -36.69
CA THR A 585 70.05 51.42 -38.01
C THR A 585 69.64 52.42 -39.09
N GLU A 586 68.39 52.92 -39.07
CA GLU A 586 67.92 53.97 -39.96
C GLU A 586 68.62 55.31 -39.69
N ASP A 587 68.82 55.65 -38.43
CA ASP A 587 69.54 56.86 -38.01
C ASP A 587 71.02 56.81 -38.41
N ILE A 588 71.70 55.68 -38.17
CA ILE A 588 73.08 55.46 -38.62
C ILE A 588 73.16 55.50 -40.15
N ALA A 589 72.21 54.91 -40.87
CA ALA A 589 72.16 54.97 -42.32
C ALA A 589 71.99 56.42 -42.83
N ARG A 590 71.14 57.22 -42.17
CA ARG A 590 70.95 58.65 -42.48
C ARG A 590 72.24 59.44 -42.27
N GLN A 591 72.88 59.27 -41.12
CA GLN A 591 74.17 59.92 -40.82
C GLN A 591 75.27 59.52 -41.81
N ASN A 592 75.34 58.23 -42.18
CA ASN A 592 76.31 57.75 -43.18
C ASN A 592 76.05 58.34 -44.57
N ALA A 593 74.79 58.52 -44.96
CA ALA A 593 74.43 59.16 -46.22
C ALA A 593 74.82 60.65 -46.23
N GLU A 594 74.58 61.37 -45.13
CA GLU A 594 75.01 62.76 -44.95
C GLU A 594 76.54 62.90 -45.08
N LEU A 595 77.30 61.98 -44.47
CA LEU A 595 78.77 61.98 -44.54
C LEU A 595 79.33 61.64 -45.90
N ALA A 596 78.72 60.68 -46.60
CA ALA A 596 79.10 60.36 -47.96
C ALA A 596 78.96 61.58 -48.88
N GLY A 597 77.96 62.44 -48.62
CA GLY A 597 77.70 63.68 -49.37
C GLY A 597 78.67 64.84 -49.10
N HIS A 598 79.45 64.81 -48.01
CA HIS A 598 80.41 65.88 -47.73
C HIS A 598 81.68 65.76 -48.59
N THR A 599 82.10 66.85 -49.24
CA THR A 599 83.36 66.94 -50.02
C THR A 599 84.58 67.30 -49.17
N ASN A 600 84.39 67.68 -47.90
CA ASN A 600 85.45 68.10 -46.98
C ASN A 600 86.03 66.91 -46.19
N GLU A 601 87.27 66.53 -46.47
CA GLU A 601 87.95 65.39 -45.83
C GLU A 601 88.16 65.57 -44.32
N VAL A 602 88.34 66.81 -43.84
CA VAL A 602 88.56 67.09 -42.41
C VAL A 602 87.32 66.77 -41.58
N GLN A 603 86.13 67.03 -42.11
CA GLN A 603 84.86 66.69 -41.44
C GLN A 603 84.63 65.17 -41.39
N LYS A 604 85.03 64.44 -42.43
CA LYS A 604 85.00 62.97 -42.43
C LYS A 604 85.92 62.37 -41.37
N ILE A 605 87.15 62.89 -41.25
CA ILE A 605 88.10 62.42 -40.24
C ILE A 605 87.57 62.68 -38.82
N SER A 606 87.07 63.90 -38.55
CA SER A 606 86.52 64.25 -37.23
C SER A 606 85.31 63.39 -36.86
N TYR A 607 84.46 63.05 -37.83
CA TYR A 607 83.31 62.17 -37.56
C TYR A 607 83.72 60.73 -37.29
N VAL A 608 84.66 60.18 -38.07
CA VAL A 608 85.20 58.84 -37.82
C VAL A 608 85.89 58.76 -36.46
N GLU A 609 86.58 59.82 -36.04
CA GLU A 609 87.13 59.92 -34.68
C GLU A 609 86.04 60.01 -33.61
N GLY A 610 84.94 60.74 -33.86
CA GLY A 610 83.75 60.76 -33.01
C GLY A 610 83.16 59.36 -32.81
N LEU A 611 82.86 58.65 -33.90
CA LEU A 611 82.38 57.26 -33.86
C LEU A 611 83.33 56.32 -33.12
N ARG A 612 84.65 56.50 -33.27
CA ARG A 612 85.62 55.69 -32.53
C ARG A 612 85.54 55.95 -31.02
N ARG A 613 85.32 57.19 -30.59
CA ARG A 613 85.14 57.54 -29.17
C ARG A 613 83.83 56.97 -28.63
N GLU A 614 82.73 57.18 -29.34
CA GLU A 614 81.43 56.62 -28.96
C GLU A 614 81.48 55.08 -28.89
N MET A 615 82.12 54.41 -29.85
CA MET A 615 82.31 52.96 -29.80
C MET A 615 83.15 52.50 -28.59
N VAL A 616 84.13 53.30 -28.16
CA VAL A 616 84.93 53.00 -26.95
C VAL A 616 84.06 53.18 -25.70
N GLU A 617 83.28 54.26 -25.61
CA GLU A 617 82.34 54.50 -24.51
C GLU A 617 81.30 53.38 -24.41
N VAL A 618 80.66 53.00 -25.52
CA VAL A 618 79.72 51.87 -25.58
C VAL A 618 80.37 50.56 -25.15
N LYS A 619 81.62 50.29 -25.56
CA LYS A 619 82.35 49.10 -25.09
C LYS A 619 82.59 49.12 -23.58
N GLN A 620 82.86 50.28 -23.01
CA GLN A 620 83.06 50.45 -21.57
C GLN A 620 81.74 50.27 -20.81
N GLU A 621 80.64 50.84 -21.30
CA GLU A 621 79.29 50.64 -20.74
C GLU A 621 78.86 49.16 -20.84
N LEU A 622 79.14 48.50 -21.96
CA LEU A 622 78.87 47.07 -22.14
C LEU A 622 79.69 46.21 -21.17
N ALA A 623 80.95 46.57 -20.91
CA ALA A 623 81.76 45.90 -19.91
C ALA A 623 81.21 46.12 -18.48
N GLY A 624 80.79 47.34 -18.16
CA GLY A 624 80.20 47.68 -16.86
C GLY A 624 78.86 46.96 -16.62
N THR A 625 77.98 46.91 -17.60
CA THR A 625 76.70 46.19 -17.52
C THR A 625 76.91 44.68 -17.37
N ARG A 626 77.87 44.09 -18.09
CA ARG A 626 78.27 42.68 -17.90
C ARG A 626 78.78 42.40 -16.49
N GLN A 627 79.59 43.31 -15.93
CA GLN A 627 80.07 43.18 -14.56
C GLN A 627 78.92 43.23 -13.55
N MET A 628 77.98 44.17 -13.69
CA MET A 628 76.80 44.27 -12.82
C MET A 628 75.89 43.05 -12.92
N LEU A 629 75.74 42.50 -14.12
CA LEU A 629 74.98 41.28 -14.38
C LEU A 629 75.64 40.08 -13.68
N ASN A 630 76.97 39.92 -13.79
CA ASN A 630 77.70 38.88 -13.07
C ASN A 630 77.55 38.99 -11.55
N ILE A 631 77.67 40.21 -10.99
CA ILE A 631 77.46 40.44 -9.55
C ILE A 631 76.02 40.04 -9.12
N SER A 632 75.03 40.36 -9.95
CA SER A 632 73.64 40.02 -9.69
C SER A 632 73.40 38.51 -9.76
N TYR A 633 74.00 37.83 -10.73
CA TYR A 633 73.98 36.37 -10.83
C TYR A 633 74.62 35.69 -9.62
N ASP A 634 75.78 36.19 -9.16
CA ASP A 634 76.43 35.68 -7.95
C ASP A 634 75.54 35.85 -6.72
N LYS A 635 74.81 36.97 -6.62
CA LYS A 635 73.84 37.21 -5.54
C LYS A 635 72.63 36.28 -5.61
N ILE A 636 72.10 36.02 -6.81
CA ILE A 636 71.03 35.04 -7.01
C ILE A 636 71.50 33.65 -6.59
N ASN A 637 72.69 33.22 -7.02
CA ASN A 637 73.27 31.94 -6.65
C ASN A 637 73.44 31.81 -5.12
N ALA A 638 73.87 32.89 -4.45
CA ALA A 638 73.96 32.92 -2.99
C ALA A 638 72.59 32.78 -2.31
N LEU A 639 71.57 33.49 -2.79
CA LEU A 639 70.20 33.40 -2.25
C LEU A 639 69.56 32.04 -2.53
N GLU A 640 69.79 31.45 -3.70
CA GLU A 640 69.31 30.10 -4.02
C GLU A 640 69.95 29.04 -3.11
N ALA A 641 71.24 29.18 -2.81
CA ALA A 641 71.92 28.33 -1.84
C ALA A 641 71.33 28.51 -0.43
N GLU A 642 71.02 29.75 -0.03
CA GLU A 642 70.37 30.04 1.26
C GLU A 642 68.96 29.45 1.35
N ILE A 643 68.13 29.62 0.31
CA ILE A 643 66.79 28.98 0.21
C ILE A 643 66.91 27.46 0.26
N GLY A 644 67.93 26.89 -0.40
CA GLY A 644 68.25 25.47 -0.32
C GLY A 644 68.54 25.02 1.11
N ALA A 645 69.32 25.81 1.86
CA ALA A 645 69.60 25.56 3.27
C ALA A 645 68.33 25.64 4.13
N TYR A 646 67.46 26.64 3.93
CA TYR A 646 66.20 26.72 4.67
C TYR A 646 65.24 25.56 4.36
N LYS A 647 65.13 25.14 3.10
CA LYS A 647 64.34 23.95 2.73
C LYS A 647 64.88 22.66 3.35
N SER A 648 66.19 22.56 3.54
CA SER A 648 66.80 21.43 4.24
C SER A 648 66.50 21.42 5.74
N LEU A 649 66.19 22.58 6.34
CA LEU A 649 65.73 22.68 7.73
C LEU A 649 64.22 22.39 7.87
N ASP A 650 63.41 22.84 6.91
CA ASP A 650 61.95 22.70 6.93
C ASP A 650 61.48 21.24 6.69
N SER A 651 62.30 20.45 5.98
CA SER A 651 62.10 19.00 5.82
C SER A 651 62.36 18.18 7.09
N GLY A 652 62.86 18.80 8.17
CA GLY A 652 63.07 18.15 9.47
C GLY A 652 61.90 18.26 10.45
N VAL A 653 60.89 19.12 10.21
CA VAL A 653 59.87 19.49 11.22
C VAL A 653 58.46 18.94 10.94
N GLN A 654 58.23 18.29 9.79
CA GLN A 654 56.91 17.68 9.50
C GLN A 654 57.04 16.17 9.20
N GLY A 655 57.01 15.38 10.28
CA GLY A 655 56.79 13.93 10.26
C GLY A 655 55.34 13.55 9.93
N LEU A 656 54.74 14.13 8.89
CA LEU A 656 53.45 13.71 8.35
C LEU A 656 53.58 13.56 6.83
N HIS A 657 53.81 12.31 6.43
CA HIS A 657 53.80 11.82 5.06
C HIS A 657 52.50 12.20 4.34
N LEU A 658 52.54 13.25 3.52
CA LEU A 658 51.65 13.41 2.37
C LEU A 658 52.51 13.63 1.13
N GLY A 659 52.30 12.78 0.14
CA GLY A 659 53.19 12.53 -0.99
C GLY A 659 53.58 13.79 -1.76
N ALA A 660 54.85 14.19 -1.61
CA ALA A 660 55.47 15.13 -2.51
C ALA A 660 55.79 14.41 -3.83
N SER A 661 54.94 14.64 -4.82
CA SER A 661 55.13 14.31 -6.23
C SER A 661 56.48 14.87 -6.72
N GLY A 662 57.37 13.96 -7.14
CA GLY A 662 58.66 14.29 -7.73
C GLY A 662 58.51 14.97 -9.09
N ARG A 663 58.27 16.28 -9.11
CA ARG A 663 58.52 17.09 -10.31
C ARG A 663 60.03 17.25 -10.48
N MET A 664 60.61 16.42 -11.34
CA MET A 664 61.94 16.61 -11.90
C MET A 664 62.07 18.06 -12.42
N LYS A 665 62.86 18.89 -11.74
CA LYS A 665 63.29 20.17 -12.30
C LYS A 665 64.15 19.87 -13.53
N VAL A 666 63.60 20.18 -14.70
CA VAL A 666 64.35 20.25 -15.96
C VAL A 666 65.38 21.36 -15.82
N GLN A 667 66.63 20.98 -15.56
CA GLN A 667 67.77 21.87 -15.56
C GLN A 667 68.08 22.22 -17.04
N ARG A 668 67.49 23.31 -17.55
CA ARG A 668 67.91 23.89 -18.83
C ARG A 668 69.29 24.52 -18.64
N ARG A 669 70.34 23.72 -18.74
CA ARG A 669 71.66 24.24 -19.11
C ARG A 669 71.58 24.61 -20.59
N GLN A 670 71.59 25.90 -20.91
CA GLN A 670 72.05 26.29 -22.25
C GLN A 670 73.53 25.91 -22.34
N PRO A 671 73.96 25.21 -23.41
CA PRO A 671 75.37 24.96 -23.64
C PRO A 671 76.01 26.24 -24.17
N GLU A 672 76.62 27.03 -23.29
CA GLU A 672 77.70 27.91 -23.71
C GLU A 672 78.92 27.04 -24.03
N GLY A 673 79.17 26.79 -25.32
CA GLY A 673 80.41 26.13 -25.74
C GLY A 673 80.33 25.27 -27.00
N GLY A 674 79.88 25.85 -28.13
CA GLY A 674 80.15 25.28 -29.45
C GLY A 674 81.63 25.41 -29.84
N ARG A 675 82.52 24.64 -29.18
CA ARG A 675 83.81 24.23 -29.74
C ARG A 675 83.72 22.74 -30.06
N LEU A 676 83.75 22.44 -31.35
CA LEU A 676 83.92 21.10 -31.91
C LEU A 676 85.13 20.40 -31.28
N THR A 677 84.89 19.40 -30.43
CA THR A 677 85.85 18.30 -30.24
C THR A 677 85.10 16.99 -30.40
N VAL A 678 85.47 16.29 -31.46
CA VAL A 678 85.05 14.93 -31.77
C VAL A 678 85.69 14.03 -30.72
N SER A 679 84.88 13.38 -29.88
CA SER A 679 85.31 12.14 -29.23
C SER A 679 84.27 11.05 -29.48
N ARG A 680 84.70 10.07 -30.28
CA ARG A 680 84.09 8.74 -30.38
C ARG A 680 84.29 8.03 -29.04
N LEU A 681 83.27 7.33 -28.56
CA LEU A 681 83.28 6.06 -27.80
C LEU A 681 81.86 5.93 -27.18
N SER A 682 80.94 5.20 -27.81
CA SER A 682 80.72 3.75 -27.67
C SER A 682 80.18 3.32 -26.30
N LYS A 683 79.20 2.40 -26.35
CA LYS A 683 78.55 1.61 -25.29
C LYS A 683 77.34 2.28 -24.62
N SER A 684 76.12 1.94 -25.01
CA SER A 684 75.35 0.70 -24.75
C SER A 684 74.88 0.60 -23.30
N VAL A 685 73.56 0.46 -23.10
CA VAL A 685 72.89 -0.67 -22.43
C VAL A 685 71.49 -0.25 -21.92
N ALA A 686 70.51 -1.10 -22.27
CA ALA A 686 69.22 -1.43 -21.63
C ALA A 686 68.35 -0.29 -21.04
N GLY A 687 67.07 -0.17 -21.35
CA GLY A 687 66.07 -1.23 -21.51
C GLY A 687 65.32 -1.42 -20.18
N SER A 688 64.08 -0.94 -20.10
CA SER A 688 63.08 -1.47 -19.19
C SER A 688 61.68 -1.16 -19.71
N ARG A 689 61.04 -2.20 -20.26
CA ARG A 689 59.60 -2.36 -20.32
C ARG A 689 59.12 -2.64 -18.90
N SER A 690 58.05 -1.98 -18.46
CA SER A 690 57.16 -2.59 -17.47
C SER A 690 55.71 -2.35 -17.86
N SER A 691 55.01 -3.47 -17.90
CA SER A 691 53.60 -3.70 -18.19
C SER A 691 52.76 -3.69 -16.92
N ARG A 692 51.45 -3.39 -17.09
CA ARG A 692 50.27 -3.94 -16.38
C ARG A 692 50.14 -3.65 -14.87
N ASN A 693 48.99 -3.13 -14.44
CA ASN A 693 47.70 -3.83 -14.44
C ASN A 693 46.57 -2.91 -14.88
#